data_AF-A0A6B2SNG2-F1
#
_entry.id   AF-A0A6B2SNG2-F1
#
_cell.length_a   1.000
_cell.length_b   1.000
_cell.length_c   1.000
_cell.angle_alpha   90.00
_cell.angle_beta   90.00
_cell.angle_gamma   90.00
#
_symmetry.space_group_name_H-M   'P 1'
#
loop_
_entity.id
_entity.type
_entity.pdbx_description
1 polymer ?
#
loop_
_entity_poly.entity_id
_entity_poly.type
_entity_poly.pdbx_seq_one_letter_code
_entity_poly.pdbx_strand_id
1 'polypeptide(L)'
;MSVHSHSATHQGAAAAGFDPSDPPAFPRHIVTAVLVSHDGARWLPDALAGLLGQERPVQNAVAADTGSADDSARLVAEALGADRVLHLARRSGFGTAVDEAVRTAAVLTPEELPYLKRPSGWDPVSRTWRDEAYDMPELPHGEPVQWLWLLHDDCAPDPDALSEMLRVVENEHELGKEVAVVGPKLRGWYDRRQLLEVGVSIANSGRRWTGLDRREQDQGQHDHVRPVLSVSTAGMLIRRDVYEQLGGFDRRLPLMRDDVDLCWRAHAAGHRVLVAPDAVVRHAEASSRERRTVDCVGRTATSPHRVDKAGATYTLLVNARSAVLPWVLFRVVFGTLLRTVAYLVGKAPVQALDEVAGLLATLLRPGRVLAARKQRGKPVPDAGEMRALFPPPGATVRATFEQAAGSLVGRNDAEAPAGAGRHGAVESGPGGDDADFLEIEQFARLKRIARKPGPMLFVVLLFASLIACRALLGSGALAGGALLPAPADSSDLWARYLDVWHPVGTGGTQGAPPWIALVAGLSTLFFGSTGLAVTVLLVGSVPLAGFAAYFASRPLVTSRLLRAWASIAYAFLPAATGALAGGHIGTAVLAVLLPLIARAGIAASGLAAPEGTRGTWRATWAYTLLLTLATAFTPIVWPIALVLGLALLVVRRGDITAYGLRFLAALGTPLLVLAPWSLTLLPFGFFKEAGLEFGADSATATDLLGASPGGPGTVDGLLLIGIVLAALGALLR
;
A
#
# COMPACT_ATOMS: atom_id res chain seq x y z
N MET A 1 -61.34 48.89 -24.90
CA MET A 1 -59.99 49.24 -24.43
C MET A 1 -59.55 48.18 -23.43
N SER A 2 -58.97 47.10 -23.92
CA SER A 2 -58.49 45.98 -23.10
C SER A 2 -56.98 46.12 -22.94
N VAL A 3 -56.55 46.20 -21.69
CA VAL A 3 -55.16 46.34 -21.27
C VAL A 3 -54.45 45.01 -21.50
N HIS A 4 -53.65 44.92 -22.57
CA HIS A 4 -52.69 43.84 -22.73
C HIS A 4 -51.44 44.18 -21.92
N SER A 5 -51.30 43.49 -20.79
CA SER A 5 -50.04 43.33 -20.07
C SER A 5 -49.01 42.68 -20.98
N HIS A 6 -47.91 43.39 -21.26
CA HIS A 6 -46.70 42.79 -21.80
C HIS A 6 -46.15 41.80 -20.76
N SER A 7 -46.37 40.51 -20.98
CA SER A 7 -45.58 39.45 -20.36
C SER A 7 -44.16 39.54 -20.92
N ALA A 8 -43.21 39.87 -20.04
CA ALA A 8 -41.79 39.82 -20.33
C ALA A 8 -41.44 38.46 -20.94
N THR A 9 -40.86 38.49 -22.13
CA THR A 9 -40.37 37.34 -22.87
C THR A 9 -39.31 36.59 -22.05
N HIS A 10 -39.67 35.42 -21.53
CA HIS A 10 -38.77 34.40 -20.99
C HIS A 10 -37.90 33.79 -22.12
N GLN A 11 -37.04 34.59 -22.77
CA GLN A 11 -36.05 34.11 -23.73
C GLN A 11 -34.73 33.66 -23.08
N GLY A 12 -34.69 33.54 -21.75
CA GLY A 12 -33.47 33.32 -20.97
C GLY A 12 -33.06 31.86 -20.72
N ALA A 13 -33.70 30.86 -21.33
CA ALA A 13 -33.53 29.44 -20.95
C ALA A 13 -32.64 28.58 -21.88
N ALA A 14 -32.38 28.99 -23.12
CA ALA A 14 -31.62 28.17 -24.09
C ALA A 14 -30.10 28.30 -23.91
N ALA A 15 -29.36 27.19 -23.94
CA ALA A 15 -27.89 27.21 -24.00
C ALA A 15 -27.40 27.96 -25.27
N ALA A 16 -26.23 28.60 -25.19
CA ALA A 16 -25.66 29.31 -26.33
C ALA A 16 -25.48 28.35 -27.53
N GLY A 17 -26.18 28.62 -28.64
CA GLY A 17 -26.12 27.80 -29.86
C GLY A 17 -27.28 26.82 -30.08
N PHE A 18 -28.25 26.71 -29.16
CA PHE A 18 -29.44 25.89 -29.35
C PHE A 18 -30.63 26.72 -29.87
N ASP A 19 -31.21 26.31 -31.01
CA ASP A 19 -32.48 26.85 -31.50
C ASP A 19 -33.64 26.03 -30.91
N PRO A 20 -34.50 26.61 -30.06
CA PRO A 20 -35.63 25.90 -29.46
C PRO A 20 -36.72 25.48 -30.46
N SER A 21 -36.64 25.90 -31.72
CA SER A 21 -37.59 25.51 -32.77
C SER A 21 -37.17 24.31 -33.61
N ASP A 22 -35.88 23.96 -33.62
CA ASP A 22 -35.34 22.85 -34.42
C ASP A 22 -35.08 21.61 -33.54
N PRO A 23 -35.67 20.44 -33.84
CA PRO A 23 -35.48 19.25 -33.02
C PRO A 23 -34.02 18.75 -33.07
N PRO A 24 -33.35 18.59 -31.93
CA PRO A 24 -32.02 17.98 -31.88
C PRO A 24 -32.12 16.47 -32.13
N ALA A 25 -30.97 15.82 -32.36
CA ALA A 25 -30.91 14.36 -32.34
C ALA A 25 -31.44 13.80 -31.00
N PHE A 26 -32.27 12.76 -31.09
CA PHE A 26 -33.04 12.18 -29.99
C PHE A 26 -33.92 13.22 -29.27
N PRO A 27 -34.91 13.82 -29.97
CA PRO A 27 -35.62 15.01 -29.52
C PRO A 27 -36.45 14.80 -28.24
N ARG A 28 -36.88 13.57 -27.97
CA ARG A 28 -37.61 13.21 -26.74
C ARG A 28 -36.80 13.41 -25.46
N HIS A 29 -35.48 13.42 -25.56
CA HIS A 29 -34.60 13.55 -24.41
C HIS A 29 -34.23 15.03 -24.23
N ILE A 30 -34.55 15.60 -23.07
CA ILE A 30 -34.24 16.98 -22.73
C ILE A 30 -33.09 16.95 -21.72
N VAL A 31 -31.97 17.58 -22.06
CA VAL A 31 -30.74 17.51 -21.26
C VAL A 31 -30.42 18.87 -20.64
N THR A 32 -30.29 18.87 -19.32
CA THR A 32 -29.71 19.98 -18.54
C THR A 32 -28.29 19.62 -18.14
N ALA A 33 -27.29 20.34 -18.66
CA ALA A 33 -25.92 20.21 -18.19
C ALA A 33 -25.72 20.94 -16.85
N VAL A 34 -25.04 20.30 -15.91
CA VAL A 34 -24.68 20.85 -14.61
C VAL A 34 -23.16 20.76 -14.45
N LEU A 35 -22.49 21.91 -14.54
CA LEU A 35 -21.03 22.01 -14.40
C LEU A 35 -20.67 22.50 -13.00
N VAL A 36 -19.85 21.76 -12.25
CA VAL A 36 -19.35 22.21 -10.95
C VAL A 36 -17.88 22.62 -11.05
N SER A 37 -17.56 23.81 -10.56
CA SER A 37 -16.20 24.36 -10.57
C SER A 37 -15.63 24.64 -9.19
N HIS A 38 -14.33 24.40 -9.02
CA HIS A 38 -13.55 24.68 -7.82
C HIS A 38 -12.07 24.84 -8.16
N ASP A 39 -11.55 26.05 -8.31
CA ASP A 39 -10.13 26.27 -8.68
C ASP A 39 -9.72 25.45 -9.92
N GLY A 40 -10.49 25.59 -11.00
CA GLY A 40 -10.37 24.84 -12.25
C GLY A 40 -9.95 25.66 -13.45
N ALA A 41 -9.50 26.90 -13.30
CA ALA A 41 -9.29 27.84 -14.41
C ALA A 41 -8.35 27.30 -15.49
N ARG A 42 -7.45 26.37 -15.13
CA ARG A 42 -6.56 25.67 -16.05
C ARG A 42 -7.26 24.74 -17.04
N TRP A 43 -8.32 24.05 -16.63
CA TRP A 43 -8.99 23.01 -17.42
C TRP A 43 -10.33 23.48 -17.99
N LEU A 44 -10.94 24.46 -17.32
CA LEU A 44 -12.26 24.97 -17.60
C LEU A 44 -12.46 25.47 -19.05
N PRO A 45 -11.48 26.12 -19.73
CA PRO A 45 -11.65 26.50 -21.14
C PRO A 45 -11.94 25.32 -22.06
N ASP A 46 -11.19 24.21 -21.91
CA ASP A 46 -11.41 22.98 -22.69
C ASP A 46 -12.71 22.28 -22.28
N ALA A 47 -13.05 22.31 -20.99
CA ALA A 47 -14.30 21.74 -20.47
C ALA A 47 -15.53 22.46 -21.05
N LEU A 48 -15.52 23.79 -21.02
CA LEU A 48 -16.58 24.64 -21.58
C LEU A 48 -16.65 24.52 -23.10
N ALA A 49 -15.52 24.47 -23.79
CA ALA A 49 -15.48 24.22 -25.23
C ALA A 49 -16.08 22.86 -25.60
N GLY A 50 -15.78 21.81 -24.82
CA GLY A 50 -16.37 20.50 -25.00
C GLY A 50 -17.89 20.48 -24.75
N LEU A 51 -18.36 21.15 -23.69
CA LEU A 51 -19.79 21.25 -23.38
C LEU A 51 -20.57 22.03 -24.44
N LEU A 52 -20.09 23.21 -24.82
CA LEU A 52 -20.77 24.09 -25.77
C LEU A 52 -20.59 23.62 -27.23
N GLY A 53 -19.55 22.84 -27.51
CA GLY A 53 -19.23 22.30 -28.83
C GLY A 53 -19.83 20.92 -29.12
N GLN A 54 -20.81 20.45 -28.34
CA GLN A 54 -21.49 19.18 -28.62
C GLN A 54 -22.27 19.26 -29.95
N GLU A 55 -22.11 18.24 -30.80
CA GLU A 55 -22.88 18.09 -32.05
C GLU A 55 -24.38 18.01 -31.79
N ARG A 56 -24.74 17.39 -30.66
CA ARG A 56 -26.08 17.40 -30.09
C ARG A 56 -26.10 18.41 -28.94
N PRO A 57 -26.63 19.63 -29.11
CA PRO A 57 -26.60 20.64 -28.06
C PRO A 57 -27.48 20.26 -26.86
N VAL A 58 -27.10 20.73 -25.67
CA VAL A 58 -27.94 20.66 -24.47
C VAL A 58 -29.02 21.72 -24.51
N GLN A 59 -30.18 21.43 -23.92
CA GLN A 59 -31.31 22.36 -23.93
C GLN A 59 -31.14 23.43 -22.84
N ASN A 60 -30.50 23.06 -21.73
CA ASN A 60 -30.15 23.98 -20.64
C ASN A 60 -28.73 23.68 -20.14
N ALA A 61 -28.03 24.70 -19.66
CA ALA A 61 -26.71 24.58 -19.04
C ALA A 61 -26.62 25.53 -17.84
N VAL A 62 -26.36 24.96 -16.66
CA VAL A 62 -26.15 25.69 -15.41
C VAL A 62 -24.80 25.31 -14.80
N ALA A 63 -24.25 26.20 -13.99
CA ALA A 63 -23.02 25.91 -13.28
C ALA A 63 -23.09 26.31 -11.80
N ALA A 64 -22.29 25.63 -10.99
CA ALA A 64 -22.08 25.96 -9.60
C ALA A 64 -20.58 26.12 -9.31
N ASP A 65 -20.17 27.36 -9.05
CA ASP A 65 -18.83 27.67 -8.56
C ASP A 65 -18.81 27.50 -7.04
N THR A 66 -17.95 26.62 -6.54
CA THR A 66 -17.82 26.32 -5.11
C THR A 66 -16.73 27.17 -4.48
N GLY A 67 -16.85 28.50 -4.59
CA GLY A 67 -15.97 29.46 -3.94
C GLY A 67 -14.53 29.41 -4.46
N SER A 68 -14.37 29.39 -5.78
CA SER A 68 -13.05 29.41 -6.42
C SER A 68 -12.31 30.70 -6.07
N ALA A 69 -10.99 30.58 -5.88
CA ALA A 69 -10.08 31.68 -5.62
C ALA A 69 -9.28 32.10 -6.86
N ASP A 70 -9.35 31.31 -7.93
CA ASP A 70 -8.78 31.61 -9.25
C ASP A 70 -9.82 32.22 -10.21
N ASP A 71 -9.46 32.31 -11.49
CA ASP A 71 -10.33 32.85 -12.55
C ASP A 71 -11.55 31.98 -12.91
N SER A 72 -11.78 30.84 -12.24
CA SER A 72 -12.85 29.89 -12.63
C SER A 72 -14.23 30.54 -12.64
N ALA A 73 -14.58 31.25 -11.57
CA ALA A 73 -15.89 31.90 -11.45
C ALA A 73 -16.15 32.89 -12.60
N ARG A 74 -15.13 33.63 -13.02
CA ARG A 74 -15.20 34.57 -14.14
C ARG A 74 -15.37 33.83 -15.47
N LEU A 75 -14.57 32.81 -15.72
CA LEU A 75 -14.62 32.02 -16.95
C LEU A 75 -15.98 31.32 -17.16
N VAL A 76 -16.55 30.74 -16.11
CA VAL A 76 -17.89 30.12 -16.19
C VAL A 76 -18.96 31.18 -16.47
N ALA A 77 -18.91 32.32 -15.77
CA ALA A 77 -19.88 33.40 -15.94
C ALA A 77 -19.81 34.04 -17.35
N GLU A 78 -18.60 34.19 -17.91
CA GLU A 78 -18.40 34.66 -19.28
C GLU A 78 -18.97 33.68 -20.32
N ALA A 79 -18.85 32.37 -20.09
CA ALA A 79 -19.29 31.36 -21.04
C ALA A 79 -20.79 31.03 -20.98
N LEU A 80 -21.38 30.96 -19.78
CA LEU A 80 -22.78 30.54 -19.58
C LEU A 80 -23.74 31.70 -19.27
N GLY A 81 -23.20 32.88 -18.94
CA GLY A 81 -23.95 34.02 -18.43
C GLY A 81 -24.08 33.98 -16.90
N ALA A 82 -23.92 35.13 -16.25
CA ALA A 82 -23.89 35.25 -14.79
C ALA A 82 -25.16 34.72 -14.10
N ASP A 83 -26.33 34.87 -14.74
CA ASP A 83 -27.61 34.41 -14.19
C ASP A 83 -27.73 32.88 -14.10
N ARG A 84 -26.85 32.13 -14.78
CA ARG A 84 -26.82 30.67 -14.79
C ARG A 84 -25.71 30.06 -13.92
N VAL A 85 -24.97 30.90 -13.20
CA VAL A 85 -23.86 30.49 -12.34
C VAL A 85 -24.22 30.74 -10.89
N LEU A 86 -24.31 29.66 -10.11
CA LEU A 86 -24.45 29.72 -8.67
C LEU A 86 -23.08 29.88 -8.01
N HIS A 87 -22.94 30.88 -7.15
CA HIS A 87 -21.75 31.02 -6.29
C HIS A 87 -22.05 30.45 -4.91
N LEU A 88 -21.37 29.36 -4.57
CA LEU A 88 -21.53 28.64 -3.32
C LEU A 88 -20.31 28.84 -2.42
N ALA A 89 -20.46 28.50 -1.14
CA ALA A 89 -19.35 28.53 -0.19
C ALA A 89 -18.22 27.57 -0.61
N ARG A 90 -16.97 27.94 -0.35
CA ARG A 90 -15.78 27.14 -0.69
C ARG A 90 -15.76 25.71 -0.15
N ARG A 91 -16.54 25.45 0.90
CA ARG A 91 -16.66 24.13 1.54
C ARG A 91 -17.79 23.26 1.02
N SER A 92 -18.54 23.76 0.04
CA SER A 92 -19.60 22.98 -0.60
C SER A 92 -18.97 21.79 -1.32
N GLY A 93 -19.42 20.59 -0.98
CA GLY A 93 -19.02 19.38 -1.70
C GLY A 93 -19.66 19.32 -3.08
N PHE A 94 -19.10 18.49 -3.97
CA PHE A 94 -19.59 18.32 -5.35
C PHE A 94 -21.08 18.00 -5.38
N GLY A 95 -21.51 16.97 -4.64
CA GLY A 95 -22.92 16.59 -4.59
C GLY A 95 -23.86 17.68 -4.04
N THR A 96 -23.37 18.51 -3.11
CA THR A 96 -24.16 19.67 -2.62
C THR A 96 -24.29 20.73 -3.70
N ALA A 97 -23.23 21.00 -4.46
CA ALA A 97 -23.26 21.95 -5.56
C ALA A 97 -24.21 21.51 -6.68
N VAL A 98 -24.19 20.21 -7.04
CA VAL A 98 -25.16 19.65 -7.99
C VAL A 98 -26.58 19.76 -7.45
N ASP A 99 -26.83 19.37 -6.20
CA ASP A 99 -28.15 19.44 -5.59
C ASP A 99 -28.74 20.88 -5.66
N GLU A 100 -27.93 21.91 -5.37
CA GLU A 100 -28.37 23.30 -5.47
C GLU A 100 -28.60 23.74 -6.92
N ALA A 101 -27.70 23.38 -7.84
CA ALA A 101 -27.85 23.70 -9.26
C ALA A 101 -29.10 23.06 -9.88
N VAL A 102 -29.40 21.81 -9.54
CA VAL A 102 -30.58 21.09 -10.01
C VAL A 102 -31.88 21.70 -9.45
N ARG A 103 -31.85 22.19 -8.20
CA ARG A 103 -32.97 22.91 -7.59
C ARG A 103 -33.28 24.24 -8.29
N THR A 104 -32.25 24.94 -8.77
CA THR A 104 -32.42 26.23 -9.47
C THR A 104 -32.64 26.08 -10.97
N ALA A 105 -32.19 24.98 -11.57
CA ALA A 105 -32.35 24.74 -13.00
C ALA A 105 -33.81 24.45 -13.34
N ALA A 106 -34.39 25.31 -14.17
CA ALA A 106 -35.75 25.13 -14.70
C ALA A 106 -35.91 23.78 -15.40
N VAL A 107 -37.07 23.15 -15.18
CA VAL A 107 -37.49 21.95 -15.92
C VAL A 107 -38.14 22.43 -17.21
N LEU A 108 -37.45 22.23 -18.33
CA LEU A 108 -37.93 22.74 -19.61
C LEU A 108 -39.17 21.99 -20.07
N THR A 109 -40.23 22.74 -20.35
CA THR A 109 -41.53 22.18 -20.75
C THR A 109 -41.72 22.22 -22.27
N PRO A 110 -42.69 21.47 -22.82
CA PRO A 110 -43.08 21.60 -24.22
C PRO A 110 -43.57 23.00 -24.65
N GLU A 111 -43.83 23.92 -23.71
CA GLU A 111 -44.12 25.33 -24.03
C GLU A 111 -42.84 26.12 -24.37
N GLU A 112 -41.74 25.80 -23.69
CA GLU A 112 -40.44 26.43 -23.90
C GLU A 112 -39.65 25.76 -25.04
N LEU A 113 -39.99 24.50 -25.35
CA LEU A 113 -39.41 23.71 -26.43
C LEU A 113 -40.49 23.32 -27.46
N PRO A 114 -40.85 24.25 -28.38
CA PRO A 114 -41.90 24.04 -29.37
C PRO A 114 -41.75 22.79 -30.22
N TYR A 115 -40.52 22.35 -30.51
CA TYR A 115 -40.26 21.14 -31.32
C TYR A 115 -40.83 19.85 -30.69
N LEU A 116 -41.12 19.83 -29.38
CA LEU A 116 -41.74 18.70 -28.71
C LEU A 116 -43.23 18.57 -29.00
N LYS A 117 -43.89 19.68 -29.35
CA LYS A 117 -45.31 19.72 -29.65
C LYS A 117 -45.53 19.55 -31.13
N ARG A 118 -46.67 18.95 -31.46
CA ARG A 118 -47.22 18.98 -32.81
C ARG A 118 -47.26 20.41 -33.36
N PRO A 119 -46.72 20.66 -34.56
CA PRO A 119 -46.85 21.95 -35.22
C PRO A 119 -48.31 22.32 -35.44
N SER A 120 -48.64 23.62 -35.47
CA SER A 120 -49.98 24.04 -35.85
C SER A 120 -50.31 23.60 -37.28
N GLY A 121 -51.53 23.08 -37.49
CA GLY A 121 -52.02 22.75 -38.83
C GLY A 121 -52.13 23.95 -39.75
N TRP A 122 -52.10 25.18 -39.22
CA TRP A 122 -52.00 26.42 -39.99
C TRP A 122 -50.60 26.99 -39.89
N ASP A 123 -49.97 27.27 -41.04
CA ASP A 123 -48.71 28.01 -41.11
C ASP A 123 -49.00 29.51 -41.28
N PRO A 124 -48.72 30.37 -40.29
CA PRO A 124 -49.01 31.79 -40.39
C PRO A 124 -48.12 32.53 -41.39
N VAL A 125 -46.95 31.99 -41.75
CA VAL A 125 -45.98 32.61 -42.65
C VAL A 125 -46.36 32.34 -44.11
N SER A 126 -46.55 31.08 -44.46
CA SER A 126 -46.95 30.69 -45.82
C SER A 126 -48.45 30.82 -46.07
N ARG A 127 -49.26 30.98 -45.00
CA ARG A 127 -50.73 31.06 -45.02
C ARG A 127 -51.37 29.84 -45.68
N THR A 128 -50.80 28.66 -45.45
CA THR A 128 -51.32 27.39 -45.94
C THR A 128 -51.64 26.44 -44.80
N TRP A 129 -52.52 25.49 -45.07
CA TRP A 129 -52.80 24.37 -44.17
C TRP A 129 -51.76 23.26 -44.39
N ARG A 130 -51.24 22.71 -43.29
CA ARG A 130 -50.36 21.55 -43.24
C ARG A 130 -51.19 20.34 -42.84
N ASP A 131 -51.75 19.66 -43.84
CA ASP A 131 -52.62 18.50 -43.62
C ASP A 131 -51.90 17.39 -42.83
N GLU A 132 -50.60 17.21 -43.07
CA GLU A 132 -49.74 16.24 -42.36
C GLU A 132 -49.68 16.44 -40.84
N ALA A 133 -49.92 17.67 -40.35
CA ALA A 133 -49.88 17.95 -38.92
C ALA A 133 -51.11 17.39 -38.18
N TYR A 134 -52.26 17.22 -38.84
CA TYR A 134 -53.47 16.72 -38.19
C TYR A 134 -53.35 15.27 -37.73
N ASP A 135 -52.61 14.45 -38.48
CA ASP A 135 -52.44 13.02 -38.22
C ASP A 135 -51.31 12.70 -37.22
N MET A 136 -50.45 13.67 -36.90
CA MET A 136 -49.40 13.50 -35.90
C MET A 136 -50.00 13.35 -34.49
N PRO A 137 -49.32 12.71 -33.51
CA PRO A 137 -49.74 12.77 -32.11
C PRO A 137 -49.43 14.15 -31.49
N GLU A 138 -49.96 14.46 -30.30
CA GLU A 138 -49.70 15.76 -29.63
C GLU A 138 -48.22 15.97 -29.31
N LEU A 139 -47.53 14.88 -28.96
CA LEU A 139 -46.09 14.79 -28.80
C LEU A 139 -45.51 13.85 -29.86
N PRO A 140 -45.08 14.36 -31.03
CA PRO A 140 -44.55 13.56 -32.15
C PRO A 140 -43.38 12.64 -31.78
N HIS A 141 -42.64 13.01 -30.73
CA HIS A 141 -41.45 12.30 -30.28
C HIS A 141 -41.67 11.44 -29.02
N GLY A 142 -42.91 11.32 -28.56
CA GLY A 142 -43.25 10.64 -27.30
C GLY A 142 -43.12 11.54 -26.07
N GLU A 143 -43.32 10.96 -24.88
CA GLU A 143 -43.23 11.72 -23.63
C GLU A 143 -41.80 12.23 -23.38
N PRO A 144 -41.63 13.51 -23.02
CA PRO A 144 -40.32 14.08 -22.80
C PRO A 144 -39.65 13.49 -21.54
N VAL A 145 -38.42 13.02 -21.70
CA VAL A 145 -37.61 12.50 -20.60
C VAL A 145 -36.53 13.51 -20.22
N GLN A 146 -36.53 13.93 -18.96
CA GLN A 146 -35.60 14.91 -18.42
C GLN A 146 -34.32 14.25 -17.92
N TRP A 147 -33.17 14.75 -18.37
CA TRP A 147 -31.84 14.26 -18.01
C TRP A 147 -30.97 15.36 -17.42
N LEU A 148 -30.13 14.97 -16.47
CA LEU A 148 -29.06 15.78 -15.91
C LEU A 148 -27.73 15.23 -16.43
N TRP A 149 -26.94 16.09 -17.06
CA TRP A 149 -25.58 15.75 -17.48
C TRP A 149 -24.57 16.43 -16.56
N LEU A 150 -23.98 15.65 -15.68
CA LEU A 150 -23.07 16.13 -14.64
C LEU A 150 -21.65 16.21 -15.21
N LEU A 151 -21.00 17.36 -15.01
CA LEU A 151 -19.65 17.63 -15.49
C LEU A 151 -18.80 18.25 -14.37
N HIS A 152 -17.55 17.83 -14.35
CA HIS A 152 -16.51 18.48 -13.56
C HIS A 152 -15.85 19.60 -14.39
N ASP A 153 -15.28 20.59 -13.72
CA ASP A 153 -14.46 21.63 -14.35
C ASP A 153 -13.15 21.12 -14.99
N ASP A 154 -12.74 19.90 -14.64
CA ASP A 154 -11.54 19.23 -15.12
C ASP A 154 -11.86 18.00 -16.01
N CYS A 155 -13.03 18.01 -16.64
CA CYS A 155 -13.40 17.07 -17.69
C CYS A 155 -13.83 17.79 -18.98
N ALA A 156 -13.37 17.30 -20.12
CA ALA A 156 -13.66 17.85 -21.44
C ALA A 156 -14.28 16.76 -22.33
N PRO A 157 -15.61 16.82 -22.59
CA PRO A 157 -16.28 15.86 -23.46
C PRO A 157 -15.90 16.07 -24.92
N ASP A 158 -15.80 14.97 -25.68
CA ASP A 158 -15.65 15.03 -27.14
C ASP A 158 -17.01 15.41 -27.79
N PRO A 159 -17.04 15.99 -29.01
CA PRO A 159 -18.25 16.60 -29.59
C PRO A 159 -19.47 15.69 -29.73
N ASP A 160 -19.26 14.39 -29.87
CA ASP A 160 -20.28 13.35 -30.02
C ASP A 160 -20.66 12.67 -28.69
N ALA A 161 -20.00 12.99 -27.58
CA ALA A 161 -20.16 12.28 -26.32
C ALA A 161 -21.62 12.21 -25.84
N LEU A 162 -22.36 13.31 -25.93
CA LEU A 162 -23.77 13.32 -25.51
C LEU A 162 -24.67 12.53 -26.47
N SER A 163 -24.42 12.60 -27.78
CA SER A 163 -25.22 11.88 -28.77
C SER A 163 -25.00 10.36 -28.65
N GLU A 164 -23.78 9.91 -28.40
CA GLU A 164 -23.44 8.50 -28.15
C GLU A 164 -24.10 7.96 -26.87
N MET A 165 -24.11 8.72 -25.77
CA MET A 165 -24.81 8.30 -24.55
C MET A 165 -26.32 8.16 -24.76
N LEU A 166 -26.94 9.11 -25.47
CA LEU A 166 -28.37 9.06 -25.78
C LEU A 166 -28.71 7.93 -26.76
N ARG A 167 -27.81 7.62 -27.71
CA ARG A 167 -27.97 6.46 -28.59
C ARG A 167 -28.05 5.16 -27.81
N VAL A 168 -27.21 4.99 -26.77
CA VAL A 168 -27.29 3.83 -25.87
C VAL A 168 -28.62 3.77 -25.11
N VAL A 169 -29.10 4.93 -24.63
CA VAL A 169 -30.41 5.02 -23.96
C VAL A 169 -31.54 4.60 -24.91
N GLU A 170 -31.53 5.10 -26.15
CA GLU A 170 -32.54 4.79 -27.15
C GLU A 170 -32.57 3.31 -27.50
N ASN A 171 -31.40 2.74 -27.82
CA ASN A 171 -31.25 1.33 -28.18
C ASN A 171 -31.77 0.41 -27.05
N GLU A 172 -31.50 0.73 -25.79
CA GLU A 172 -31.99 -0.07 -24.67
C GLU A 172 -33.50 0.11 -24.43
N HIS A 173 -34.03 1.31 -24.68
CA HIS A 173 -35.46 1.58 -24.63
C HIS A 173 -36.24 0.80 -25.70
N GLU A 174 -35.73 0.75 -26.94
CA GLU A 174 -36.31 -0.06 -28.02
C GLU A 174 -36.33 -1.57 -27.66
N LEU A 175 -35.37 -2.02 -26.85
CA LEU A 175 -35.33 -3.38 -26.30
C LEU A 175 -36.25 -3.58 -25.07
N GLY A 176 -37.06 -2.58 -24.71
CA GLY A 176 -37.99 -2.61 -23.58
C GLY A 176 -37.30 -2.51 -22.22
N LYS A 177 -36.08 -1.96 -22.15
CA LYS A 177 -35.32 -1.85 -20.90
C LYS A 177 -35.04 -0.39 -20.57
N GLU A 178 -35.58 0.09 -19.46
CA GLU A 178 -35.28 1.44 -19.00
C GLU A 178 -33.88 1.57 -18.41
N VAL A 179 -33.20 2.66 -18.77
CA VAL A 179 -31.88 3.04 -18.26
C VAL A 179 -32.03 4.32 -17.46
N ALA A 180 -31.46 4.35 -16.26
CA ALA A 180 -31.51 5.55 -15.41
C ALA A 180 -30.21 6.34 -15.44
N VAL A 181 -29.08 5.66 -15.57
CA VAL A 181 -27.75 6.29 -15.59
C VAL A 181 -26.92 5.72 -16.71
N VAL A 182 -26.31 6.61 -17.49
CA VAL A 182 -25.30 6.27 -18.50
C VAL A 182 -24.07 7.13 -18.23
N GLY A 183 -22.90 6.57 -18.44
CA GLY A 183 -21.67 7.35 -18.36
C GLY A 183 -20.68 7.00 -19.47
N PRO A 184 -19.78 7.93 -19.80
CA PRO A 184 -18.84 7.80 -20.89
C PRO A 184 -17.64 6.94 -20.48
N LYS A 185 -16.84 6.61 -21.50
CA LYS A 185 -15.45 6.21 -21.34
C LYS A 185 -14.59 7.41 -20.99
N LEU A 186 -13.80 7.30 -19.92
CA LEU A 186 -12.88 8.35 -19.50
C LEU A 186 -11.46 8.07 -19.98
N ARG A 187 -10.86 9.07 -20.63
CA ARG A 187 -9.46 9.04 -21.07
C ARG A 187 -8.61 10.11 -20.37
N GLY A 188 -7.30 9.91 -20.39
CA GLY A 188 -6.34 10.82 -19.79
C GLY A 188 -6.39 12.22 -20.42
N TRP A 189 -6.26 13.25 -19.58
CA TRP A 189 -6.20 14.63 -20.07
C TRP A 189 -5.03 14.90 -21.03
N TYR A 190 -3.83 14.42 -20.66
CA TYR A 190 -2.60 14.63 -21.43
C TYR A 190 -2.35 13.51 -22.44
N ASP A 191 -2.46 12.25 -22.00
CA ASP A 191 -2.42 11.09 -22.87
C ASP A 191 -3.85 10.72 -23.28
N ARG A 192 -4.25 11.17 -24.47
CA ARG A 192 -5.60 10.96 -25.02
C ARG A 192 -5.92 9.52 -25.34
N ARG A 193 -4.94 8.61 -25.35
CA ARG A 193 -5.17 7.18 -25.55
C ARG A 193 -5.17 6.40 -24.25
N GLN A 194 -4.65 6.96 -23.16
CA GLN A 194 -4.71 6.29 -21.86
C GLN A 194 -6.15 6.18 -21.37
N LEU A 195 -6.61 4.96 -21.10
CA LEU A 195 -7.87 4.71 -20.42
C LEU A 195 -7.73 5.02 -18.92
N LEU A 196 -8.67 5.82 -18.41
CA LEU A 196 -8.83 6.02 -16.97
C LEU A 196 -9.96 5.15 -16.43
N GLU A 197 -11.11 5.13 -17.11
CA GLU A 197 -12.30 4.41 -16.68
C GLU A 197 -13.19 3.98 -17.84
N VAL A 198 -13.77 2.77 -17.75
CA VAL A 198 -14.83 2.28 -18.65
C VAL A 198 -15.91 1.63 -17.80
N GLY A 199 -16.51 2.48 -16.97
CA GLY A 199 -17.27 2.08 -15.79
C GLY A 199 -16.38 1.75 -14.59
N VAL A 200 -16.99 1.80 -13.42
CA VAL A 200 -16.34 1.67 -12.12
C VAL A 200 -17.08 0.66 -11.26
N SER A 201 -16.32 -0.12 -10.53
CA SER A 201 -16.79 -0.96 -9.44
C SER A 201 -15.98 -0.69 -8.17
N ILE A 202 -16.31 -1.39 -7.09
CA ILE A 202 -15.63 -1.30 -5.82
C ILE A 202 -15.17 -2.69 -5.39
N ALA A 203 -13.87 -2.80 -5.13
CA ALA A 203 -13.29 -4.03 -4.65
C ALA A 203 -13.78 -4.35 -3.25
N ASN A 204 -13.64 -5.62 -2.87
CA ASN A 204 -13.85 -6.08 -1.50
C ASN A 204 -13.02 -5.29 -0.45
N SER A 205 -11.90 -4.70 -0.83
CA SER A 205 -11.12 -3.85 0.08
C SER A 205 -11.66 -2.42 0.25
N GLY A 206 -12.69 -2.02 -0.51
CA GLY A 206 -13.16 -0.64 -0.63
C GLY A 206 -12.46 0.17 -1.71
N ARG A 207 -11.38 -0.34 -2.32
CA ARG A 207 -10.71 0.35 -3.42
C ARG A 207 -11.61 0.48 -4.64
N ARG A 208 -11.46 1.59 -5.36
CA ARG A 208 -11.96 1.74 -6.73
C ARG A 208 -11.39 0.65 -7.60
N TRP A 209 -12.25 0.05 -8.41
CA TRP A 209 -11.92 -0.99 -9.35
C TRP A 209 -12.44 -0.60 -10.72
N THR A 210 -11.55 -0.21 -11.63
CA THR A 210 -11.90 0.13 -13.01
C THR A 210 -11.87 -1.10 -13.93
N GLY A 211 -11.17 -2.17 -13.50
CA GLY A 211 -10.94 -3.35 -14.33
C GLY A 211 -9.90 -3.13 -15.44
N LEU A 212 -9.21 -2.00 -15.41
CA LEU A 212 -8.17 -1.63 -16.36
C LEU A 212 -6.76 -1.94 -15.83
N ASP A 213 -5.86 -2.22 -16.74
CA ASP A 213 -4.42 -2.34 -16.47
C ASP A 213 -3.77 -0.96 -16.29
N ARG A 214 -2.57 -0.97 -15.70
CA ARG A 214 -1.85 0.28 -15.42
C ARG A 214 -1.48 0.98 -16.72
N ARG A 215 -1.94 2.22 -16.89
CA ARG A 215 -1.72 3.04 -18.10
C ARG A 215 -2.15 2.29 -19.38
N GLU A 216 -3.21 1.48 -19.26
CA GLU A 216 -3.78 0.77 -20.39
C GLU A 216 -4.18 1.76 -21.50
N GLN A 217 -3.82 1.43 -22.73
CA GLN A 217 -4.07 2.26 -23.90
C GLN A 217 -5.35 1.81 -24.59
N ASP A 218 -6.17 2.75 -25.02
CA ASP A 218 -7.40 2.50 -25.75
C ASP A 218 -7.10 2.05 -27.17
N GLN A 219 -7.47 0.81 -27.45
CA GLN A 219 -7.37 0.11 -28.72
C GLN A 219 -8.73 -0.49 -29.12
N GLY A 220 -9.81 -0.03 -28.48
CA GLY A 220 -11.17 -0.53 -28.67
C GLY A 220 -11.52 -1.80 -27.88
N GLN A 221 -10.66 -2.21 -26.95
CA GLN A 221 -10.81 -3.45 -26.18
C GLN A 221 -11.94 -3.40 -25.13
N HIS A 222 -12.49 -2.21 -24.84
CA HIS A 222 -13.61 -2.03 -23.92
C HIS A 222 -14.82 -1.35 -24.59
N ASP A 223 -14.98 -1.51 -25.91
CA ASP A 223 -16.01 -0.84 -26.74
C ASP A 223 -17.36 -1.59 -26.71
N HIS A 224 -17.73 -2.09 -25.54
CA HIS A 224 -18.97 -2.83 -25.34
C HIS A 224 -19.86 -2.15 -24.31
N VAL A 225 -21.09 -1.85 -24.73
CA VAL A 225 -22.15 -1.40 -23.80
C VAL A 225 -22.43 -2.52 -22.81
N ARG A 226 -22.26 -2.22 -21.51
CA ARG A 226 -22.46 -3.21 -20.44
C ARG A 226 -22.98 -2.57 -19.17
N PRO A 227 -23.71 -3.33 -18.32
CA PRO A 227 -24.03 -2.88 -16.98
C PRO A 227 -22.76 -2.79 -16.14
N VAL A 228 -22.68 -1.70 -15.36
CA VAL A 228 -21.56 -1.43 -14.44
C VAL A 228 -22.11 -1.00 -13.09
N LEU A 229 -21.34 -1.18 -12.01
CA LEU A 229 -21.80 -0.76 -10.68
C LEU A 229 -22.00 0.77 -10.63
N SER A 230 -21.09 1.51 -11.24
CA SER A 230 -21.09 2.98 -11.26
C SER A 230 -20.41 3.51 -12.52
N VAL A 231 -20.75 4.74 -12.86
CA VAL A 231 -19.97 5.59 -13.77
C VAL A 231 -19.50 6.82 -13.00
N SER A 232 -18.43 7.46 -13.44
CA SER A 232 -17.93 8.68 -12.80
C SER A 232 -18.89 9.84 -13.01
N THR A 233 -18.98 10.73 -12.03
CA THR A 233 -19.69 12.02 -12.15
C THR A 233 -19.05 12.98 -13.13
N ALA A 234 -17.82 12.70 -13.61
CA ALA A 234 -17.17 13.40 -14.71
C ALA A 234 -17.77 12.97 -16.07
N GLY A 235 -18.99 13.41 -16.36
CA GLY A 235 -19.72 13.08 -17.58
C GLY A 235 -20.95 12.18 -17.38
N MET A 236 -21.40 11.97 -16.15
CA MET A 236 -22.58 11.14 -15.85
C MET A 236 -23.87 11.75 -16.43
N LEU A 237 -24.62 10.97 -17.19
CA LEU A 237 -25.96 11.29 -17.64
C LEU A 237 -26.97 10.51 -16.79
N ILE A 238 -27.78 11.20 -15.98
CA ILE A 238 -28.77 10.59 -15.08
C ILE A 238 -30.17 11.16 -15.31
N ARG A 239 -31.19 10.30 -15.33
CA ARG A 239 -32.59 10.76 -15.40
C ARG A 239 -32.92 11.63 -14.18
N ARG A 240 -33.51 12.80 -14.41
CA ARG A 240 -33.83 13.78 -13.35
C ARG A 240 -34.81 13.20 -12.33
N ASP A 241 -35.85 12.50 -12.76
CA ASP A 241 -36.84 11.87 -11.90
C ASP A 241 -36.21 10.83 -10.96
N VAL A 242 -35.30 9.99 -11.48
CA VAL A 242 -34.54 9.02 -10.67
C VAL A 242 -33.60 9.73 -9.70
N TYR A 243 -32.90 10.78 -10.13
CA TYR A 243 -32.04 11.56 -9.24
C TYR A 243 -32.82 12.16 -8.05
N GLU A 244 -33.99 12.74 -8.32
CA GLU A 244 -34.89 13.31 -7.31
C GLU A 244 -35.49 12.22 -6.40
N GLN A 245 -35.93 11.10 -6.96
CA GLN A 245 -36.43 9.93 -6.22
C GLN A 245 -35.39 9.37 -5.25
N LEU A 246 -34.12 9.31 -5.66
CA LEU A 246 -33.03 8.84 -4.82
C LEU A 246 -32.60 9.88 -3.76
N GLY A 247 -33.08 11.11 -3.85
CA GLY A 247 -32.72 12.21 -2.95
C GLY A 247 -31.34 12.81 -3.23
N GLY A 248 -30.87 12.75 -4.48
CA GLY A 248 -29.59 13.30 -4.89
C GLY A 248 -28.37 12.59 -4.29
N PHE A 249 -27.28 13.32 -4.06
CA PHE A 249 -26.05 12.77 -3.47
C PHE A 249 -26.11 12.66 -1.94
N ASP A 250 -25.44 11.65 -1.36
CA ASP A 250 -25.32 11.56 0.10
C ASP A 250 -24.36 12.65 0.59
N ARG A 251 -24.89 13.66 1.29
CA ARG A 251 -24.11 14.80 1.85
C ARG A 251 -22.95 14.39 2.78
N ARG A 252 -22.89 13.13 3.20
CA ARG A 252 -21.77 12.57 4.00
C ARG A 252 -20.57 12.17 3.13
N LEU A 253 -20.72 12.15 1.80
CA LEU A 253 -19.70 11.92 0.79
C LEU A 253 -19.49 13.22 -0.02
N PRO A 254 -18.63 14.15 0.45
CA PRO A 254 -18.57 15.49 -0.12
C PRO A 254 -17.79 15.59 -1.46
N LEU A 255 -17.03 14.57 -1.86
CA LEU A 255 -16.20 14.65 -3.07
C LEU A 255 -15.83 13.31 -3.70
N MET A 256 -15.67 12.26 -2.90
CA MET A 256 -15.18 10.96 -3.37
C MET A 256 -16.17 9.87 -2.99
N ARG A 257 -16.37 8.91 -3.91
CA ARG A 257 -17.28 7.76 -3.76
C ARG A 257 -18.75 8.09 -3.75
N ASP A 258 -19.09 9.35 -3.99
CA ASP A 258 -20.43 9.85 -4.21
C ASP A 258 -21.03 9.29 -5.51
N ASP A 259 -20.21 9.14 -6.56
CA ASP A 259 -20.51 8.41 -7.79
C ASP A 259 -20.99 6.97 -7.51
N VAL A 260 -20.14 6.17 -6.86
CA VAL A 260 -20.39 4.76 -6.53
C VAL A 260 -21.59 4.64 -5.60
N ASP A 261 -21.75 5.56 -4.65
CA ASP A 261 -22.89 5.53 -3.74
C ASP A 261 -24.22 5.80 -4.44
N LEU A 262 -24.28 6.82 -5.31
CA LEU A 262 -25.48 7.17 -6.06
C LEU A 262 -25.89 6.04 -7.01
N CYS A 263 -24.95 5.52 -7.81
CA CYS A 263 -25.24 4.43 -8.73
C CYS A 263 -25.60 3.12 -8.00
N TRP A 264 -24.99 2.83 -6.84
CA TRP A 264 -25.40 1.68 -6.03
C TRP A 264 -26.82 1.86 -5.50
N ARG A 265 -27.21 3.06 -5.06
CA ARG A 265 -28.61 3.35 -4.69
C ARG A 265 -29.57 3.22 -5.88
N ALA A 266 -29.17 3.65 -7.07
CA ALA A 266 -29.97 3.46 -8.29
C ALA A 266 -30.20 1.97 -8.58
N HIS A 267 -29.14 1.16 -8.54
CA HIS A 267 -29.27 -0.31 -8.64
C HIS A 267 -30.16 -0.88 -7.55
N ALA A 268 -29.99 -0.46 -6.30
CA ALA A 268 -30.81 -0.92 -5.18
C ALA A 268 -32.29 -0.55 -5.32
N ALA A 269 -32.63 0.50 -6.08
CA ALA A 269 -33.99 0.89 -6.42
C ALA A 269 -34.54 0.15 -7.67
N GLY A 270 -33.74 -0.72 -8.31
CA GLY A 270 -34.14 -1.49 -9.50
C GLY A 270 -33.78 -0.84 -10.83
N HIS A 271 -33.05 0.28 -10.81
CA HIS A 271 -32.64 0.97 -12.04
C HIS A 271 -31.34 0.42 -12.61
N ARG A 272 -31.13 0.63 -13.92
CA ARG A 272 -29.93 0.21 -14.63
C ARG A 272 -28.93 1.35 -14.81
N VAL A 273 -27.65 1.02 -14.63
CA VAL A 273 -26.49 1.88 -14.86
C VAL A 273 -25.62 1.24 -15.93
N LEU A 274 -25.39 1.95 -17.03
CA LEU A 274 -24.63 1.46 -18.19
C LEU A 274 -23.42 2.35 -18.47
N VAL A 275 -22.40 1.77 -19.10
CA VAL A 275 -21.34 2.53 -19.76
C VAL A 275 -21.65 2.64 -21.25
N ALA A 276 -21.51 3.84 -21.81
CA ALA A 276 -21.51 4.12 -23.24
C ALA A 276 -20.04 4.31 -23.68
N PRO A 277 -19.39 3.28 -24.23
CA PRO A 277 -17.94 3.31 -24.43
C PRO A 277 -17.52 4.17 -25.64
N ASP A 278 -18.44 4.42 -26.57
CA ASP A 278 -18.23 5.30 -27.73
C ASP A 278 -18.32 6.78 -27.33
N ALA A 279 -19.02 7.10 -26.23
CA ALA A 279 -18.98 8.43 -25.63
C ALA A 279 -17.64 8.64 -24.90
N VAL A 280 -16.82 9.59 -25.38
CA VAL A 280 -15.49 9.84 -24.81
C VAL A 280 -15.45 11.17 -24.06
N VAL A 281 -14.89 11.14 -22.85
CA VAL A 281 -14.60 12.35 -22.06
C VAL A 281 -13.16 12.29 -21.55
N ARG A 282 -12.42 13.38 -21.74
CA ARG A 282 -11.06 13.53 -21.19
C ARG A 282 -11.15 14.04 -19.76
N HIS A 283 -10.40 13.48 -18.82
CA HIS A 283 -10.44 13.89 -17.41
C HIS A 283 -9.02 14.06 -16.82
N ALA A 284 -8.80 15.16 -16.09
CA ALA A 284 -7.52 15.47 -15.46
C ALA A 284 -7.33 14.85 -14.07
N GLU A 285 -8.43 14.42 -13.42
CA GLU A 285 -8.43 13.82 -12.07
C GLU A 285 -7.73 14.75 -11.04
N ALA A 286 -8.02 16.05 -11.09
CA ALA A 286 -7.25 17.08 -10.39
C ALA A 286 -7.17 16.85 -8.87
N SER A 287 -8.30 16.52 -8.22
CA SER A 287 -8.35 16.25 -6.78
C SER A 287 -7.71 14.92 -6.39
N SER A 288 -7.92 13.85 -7.17
CA SER A 288 -7.38 12.52 -6.83
C SER A 288 -5.88 12.41 -7.12
N ARG A 289 -5.35 13.18 -8.07
CA ARG A 289 -3.91 13.28 -8.37
C ARG A 289 -3.21 14.39 -7.59
N GLU A 290 -3.83 14.87 -6.50
CA GLU A 290 -3.30 15.90 -5.59
C GLU A 290 -2.89 17.22 -6.27
N ARG A 291 -3.46 17.52 -7.45
CA ARG A 291 -3.26 18.79 -8.16
C ARG A 291 -4.16 19.91 -7.65
N ARG A 292 -5.17 19.56 -6.86
CA ARG A 292 -6.14 20.45 -6.21
C ARG A 292 -6.34 20.01 -4.76
N THR A 293 -6.43 20.97 -3.84
CA THR A 293 -6.71 20.70 -2.43
C THR A 293 -8.17 20.30 -2.23
N VAL A 294 -8.42 19.43 -1.26
CA VAL A 294 -9.79 18.99 -0.91
C VAL A 294 -10.34 19.88 0.20
N ASP A 295 -10.98 20.99 -0.19
CA ASP A 295 -11.42 22.05 0.73
C ASP A 295 -12.81 21.79 1.35
N CYS A 296 -13.60 20.91 0.76
CA CYS A 296 -14.91 20.51 1.27
C CYS A 296 -14.84 19.57 2.50
N VAL A 297 -13.63 19.12 2.89
CA VAL A 297 -13.43 18.22 4.04
C VAL A 297 -12.61 18.90 5.14
N GLY A 298 -13.32 19.43 6.15
CA GLY A 298 -12.70 19.93 7.38
C GLY A 298 -12.15 21.36 7.29
N ARG A 299 -11.34 21.76 8.28
CA ARG A 299 -10.74 23.10 8.38
C ARG A 299 -9.32 23.18 7.81
N THR A 300 -8.66 22.05 7.61
CA THR A 300 -7.28 21.91 7.14
C THR A 300 -7.26 21.05 5.89
N ALA A 301 -6.38 21.37 4.94
CA ALA A 301 -6.14 20.57 3.75
C ALA A 301 -6.00 19.09 4.16
N THR A 302 -6.93 18.26 3.71
CA THR A 302 -6.95 16.84 4.01
C THR A 302 -6.41 16.09 2.80
N SER A 303 -5.56 15.09 3.02
CA SER A 303 -5.05 14.27 1.92
C SER A 303 -6.19 13.57 1.18
N PRO A 304 -6.18 13.54 -0.17
CA PRO A 304 -7.18 12.84 -0.96
C PRO A 304 -7.29 11.36 -0.60
N HIS A 305 -6.17 10.70 -0.26
CA HIS A 305 -6.14 9.31 0.20
C HIS A 305 -7.01 9.07 1.44
N ARG A 306 -6.97 9.97 2.43
CA ARG A 306 -7.78 9.86 3.65
C ARG A 306 -9.28 10.03 3.33
N VAL A 307 -9.62 10.95 2.45
CA VAL A 307 -11.02 11.21 2.03
C VAL A 307 -11.56 10.03 1.24
N ASP A 308 -10.79 9.51 0.28
CA ASP A 308 -11.14 8.32 -0.49
C ASP A 308 -11.38 7.11 0.44
N LYS A 309 -10.48 6.89 1.41
CA LYS A 309 -10.60 5.79 2.36
C LYS A 309 -11.84 5.91 3.24
N ALA A 310 -12.12 7.11 3.77
CA ALA A 310 -13.30 7.36 4.58
C ALA A 310 -14.59 7.11 3.77
N GLY A 311 -14.64 7.63 2.54
CA GLY A 311 -15.74 7.44 1.61
C GLY A 311 -15.94 5.97 1.25
N ALA A 312 -14.88 5.26 0.88
CA ALA A 312 -14.91 3.84 0.54
C ALA A 312 -15.45 2.97 1.68
N THR A 313 -14.96 3.24 2.90
CA THR A 313 -15.42 2.55 4.11
C THR A 313 -16.90 2.84 4.37
N TYR A 314 -17.32 4.10 4.25
CA TYR A 314 -18.71 4.51 4.45
C TYR A 314 -19.62 3.86 3.41
N THR A 315 -19.32 3.98 2.12
CA THR A 315 -20.12 3.42 1.02
C THR A 315 -20.26 1.90 1.15
N LEU A 316 -19.20 1.17 1.51
CA LEU A 316 -19.29 -0.27 1.78
C LEU A 316 -20.18 -0.59 2.98
N LEU A 317 -19.97 0.07 4.11
CA LEU A 317 -20.70 -0.23 5.34
C LEU A 317 -22.18 0.16 5.25
N VAL A 318 -22.53 1.17 4.47
CA VAL A 318 -23.91 1.61 4.33
C VAL A 318 -24.66 0.76 3.29
N ASN A 319 -24.03 0.35 2.19
CA ASN A 319 -24.69 -0.47 1.16
C ASN A 319 -24.64 -1.98 1.40
N ALA A 320 -23.77 -2.49 2.29
CA ALA A 320 -23.67 -3.92 2.54
C ALA A 320 -24.97 -4.51 3.13
N ARG A 321 -25.30 -5.76 2.79
CA ARG A 321 -26.43 -6.46 3.42
C ARG A 321 -26.17 -6.64 4.92
N SER A 322 -27.19 -6.46 5.76
CA SER A 322 -27.05 -6.53 7.22
C SER A 322 -26.44 -7.86 7.70
N ALA A 323 -26.75 -8.97 7.04
CA ALA A 323 -26.23 -10.29 7.38
C ALA A 323 -24.70 -10.44 7.18
N VAL A 324 -24.11 -9.72 6.21
CA VAL A 324 -22.66 -9.79 5.92
C VAL A 324 -21.89 -8.62 6.52
N LEU A 325 -22.57 -7.69 7.18
CA LEU A 325 -21.96 -6.48 7.72
C LEU A 325 -20.82 -6.77 8.72
N PRO A 326 -20.94 -7.71 9.67
CA PRO A 326 -19.81 -8.04 10.57
C PRO A 326 -18.58 -8.52 9.80
N TRP A 327 -18.79 -9.29 8.73
CA TRP A 327 -17.71 -9.77 7.87
C TRP A 327 -17.08 -8.65 7.04
N VAL A 328 -17.90 -7.76 6.46
CA VAL A 328 -17.41 -6.57 5.73
C VAL A 328 -16.59 -5.69 6.66
N LEU A 329 -17.07 -5.43 7.88
CA LEU A 329 -16.38 -4.64 8.88
C LEU A 329 -15.04 -5.28 9.26
N PHE A 330 -15.04 -6.57 9.62
CA PHE A 330 -13.83 -7.31 9.94
C PHE A 330 -12.80 -7.22 8.80
N ARG A 331 -13.24 -7.48 7.57
CA ARG A 331 -12.38 -7.45 6.38
C ARG A 331 -11.81 -6.07 6.10
N VAL A 332 -12.60 -5.01 6.23
CA VAL A 332 -12.14 -3.63 6.01
C VAL A 332 -11.14 -3.22 7.09
N VAL A 333 -11.42 -3.52 8.37
CA VAL A 333 -10.48 -3.24 9.47
C VAL A 333 -9.17 -4.00 9.28
N PHE A 334 -9.24 -5.32 9.11
CA PHE A 334 -8.07 -6.18 8.95
C PHE A 334 -7.27 -5.82 7.68
N GLY A 335 -7.95 -5.59 6.56
CA GLY A 335 -7.32 -5.17 5.30
C GLY A 335 -6.64 -3.81 5.41
N THR A 336 -7.21 -2.88 6.17
CA THR A 336 -6.57 -1.58 6.47
C THR A 336 -5.31 -1.80 7.30
N LEU A 337 -5.37 -2.63 8.34
CA LEU A 337 -4.23 -2.92 9.21
C LEU A 337 -3.06 -3.53 8.44
N LEU A 338 -3.33 -4.53 7.59
CA LEU A 338 -2.33 -5.11 6.69
C LEU A 338 -1.71 -4.07 5.75
N ARG A 339 -2.52 -3.15 5.23
CA ARG A 339 -2.04 -2.11 4.31
C ARG A 339 -1.25 -1.02 5.03
N THR A 340 -1.65 -0.61 6.21
CA THR A 340 -0.87 0.28 7.08
C THR A 340 0.51 -0.32 7.35
N VAL A 341 0.59 -1.61 7.68
CA VAL A 341 1.87 -2.31 7.82
C VAL A 341 2.65 -2.29 6.52
N ALA A 342 2.02 -2.58 5.38
CA ALA A 342 2.69 -2.52 4.07
C ALA A 342 3.23 -1.12 3.74
N TYR A 343 2.49 -0.05 4.04
CA TYR A 343 2.93 1.33 3.87
C TYR A 343 4.10 1.68 4.79
N LEU A 344 4.04 1.31 6.08
CA LEU A 344 5.16 1.52 7.02
C LEU A 344 6.42 0.81 6.55
N VAL A 345 6.30 -0.44 6.12
CA VAL A 345 7.41 -1.23 5.58
C VAL A 345 7.91 -0.63 4.25
N GLY A 346 7.00 -0.09 3.44
CA GLY A 346 7.28 0.68 2.21
C GLY A 346 7.86 2.08 2.46
N LYS A 347 8.04 2.49 3.72
CA LYS A 347 8.50 3.83 4.16
C LYS A 347 7.57 4.97 3.74
N ALA A 348 6.27 4.73 3.79
CA ALA A 348 5.20 5.66 3.46
C ALA A 348 4.35 5.98 4.71
N PRO A 349 4.91 6.66 5.74
CA PRO A 349 4.22 6.84 7.02
C PRO A 349 2.99 7.75 6.91
N VAL A 350 2.99 8.71 5.98
CA VAL A 350 1.84 9.62 5.78
C VAL A 350 0.65 8.83 5.22
N GLN A 351 0.86 8.02 4.18
CA GLN A 351 -0.17 7.15 3.61
C GLN A 351 -0.68 6.11 4.62
N ALA A 352 0.21 5.58 5.46
CA ALA A 352 -0.15 4.69 6.55
C ALA A 352 -1.09 5.38 7.56
N LEU A 353 -0.78 6.62 7.94
CA LEU A 353 -1.63 7.44 8.81
C LEU A 353 -2.96 7.76 8.14
N ASP A 354 -2.97 8.08 6.85
CA ASP A 354 -4.18 8.42 6.10
C ASP A 354 -5.15 7.25 5.95
N GLU A 355 -4.65 6.04 5.74
CA GLU A 355 -5.46 4.81 5.76
C GLU A 355 -6.16 4.61 7.12
N VAL A 356 -5.40 4.75 8.21
CA VAL A 356 -5.95 4.59 9.57
C VAL A 356 -6.91 5.73 9.90
N ALA A 357 -6.54 6.97 9.59
CA ALA A 357 -7.34 8.16 9.86
C ALA A 357 -8.65 8.15 9.05
N GLY A 358 -8.62 7.69 7.80
CA GLY A 358 -9.79 7.53 6.95
C GLY A 358 -10.74 6.45 7.49
N LEU A 359 -10.21 5.30 7.92
CA LEU A 359 -10.99 4.24 8.56
C LEU A 359 -11.65 4.74 9.87
N LEU A 360 -10.86 5.34 10.76
CA LEU A 360 -11.33 5.84 12.05
C LEU A 360 -12.35 6.97 11.90
N ALA A 361 -12.21 7.84 10.90
CA ALA A 361 -13.18 8.91 10.63
C ALA A 361 -14.61 8.39 10.42
N THR A 362 -14.74 7.18 9.84
CA THR A 362 -16.02 6.51 9.64
C THR A 362 -16.42 5.68 10.86
N LEU A 363 -15.51 4.88 11.43
CA LEU A 363 -15.83 3.96 12.52
C LEU A 363 -16.12 4.63 13.87
N LEU A 364 -15.49 5.78 14.17
CA LEU A 364 -15.75 6.54 15.39
C LEU A 364 -17.12 7.23 15.40
N ARG A 365 -17.86 7.19 14.28
CA ARG A 365 -19.20 7.79 14.14
C ARG A 365 -20.23 6.77 13.65
N PRO A 366 -20.44 5.66 14.36
CA PRO A 366 -21.30 4.56 13.91
C PRO A 366 -22.76 4.98 13.70
N GLY A 367 -23.24 5.97 14.47
CA GLY A 367 -24.60 6.51 14.30
C GLY A 367 -24.87 7.07 12.90
N ARG A 368 -23.85 7.59 12.20
CA ARG A 368 -24.00 8.06 10.82
C ARG A 368 -24.24 6.90 9.85
N VAL A 369 -23.50 5.81 10.02
CA VAL A 369 -23.65 4.59 9.22
C VAL A 369 -25.01 3.96 9.48
N LEU A 370 -25.39 3.81 10.76
CA LEU A 370 -26.68 3.21 11.14
C LEU A 370 -27.88 4.02 10.62
N ALA A 371 -27.83 5.36 10.74
CA ALA A 371 -28.89 6.23 10.23
C ALA A 371 -29.03 6.14 8.70
N ALA A 372 -27.91 6.16 7.97
CA ALA A 372 -27.93 6.03 6.51
C ALA A 372 -28.43 4.66 6.06
N ARG A 373 -28.05 3.57 6.76
CA ARG A 373 -28.58 2.22 6.49
C ARG A 373 -30.09 2.15 6.68
N LYS A 374 -30.61 2.78 7.74
CA LYS A 374 -32.05 2.84 8.01
C LYS A 374 -32.81 3.55 6.88
N GLN A 375 -32.21 4.60 6.31
CA GLN A 375 -32.78 5.35 5.18
C GLN A 375 -32.80 4.55 3.88
N ARG A 376 -31.79 3.70 3.61
CA ARG A 376 -31.68 2.97 2.33
C ARG A 376 -32.60 1.75 2.20
N GLY A 377 -33.14 1.24 3.29
CA GLY A 377 -34.08 0.11 3.23
C GLY A 377 -33.49 -1.17 2.64
N LYS A 378 -34.36 -2.03 2.11
CA LYS A 378 -33.98 -3.30 1.47
C LYS A 378 -33.86 -3.08 -0.05
N PRO A 379 -32.79 -3.56 -0.70
CA PRO A 379 -32.67 -3.47 -2.15
C PRO A 379 -33.78 -4.26 -2.85
N VAL A 380 -34.26 -3.72 -3.98
CA VAL A 380 -35.23 -4.35 -4.89
C VAL A 380 -34.61 -5.55 -5.62
N PRO A 381 -33.41 -5.46 -6.23
CA PRO A 381 -32.82 -6.58 -6.96
C PRO A 381 -32.35 -7.70 -6.04
N ASP A 382 -32.27 -8.90 -6.62
CA ASP A 382 -31.69 -10.05 -5.93
C ASP A 382 -30.18 -9.91 -5.75
N ALA A 383 -29.66 -10.61 -4.73
CA ALA A 383 -28.24 -10.54 -4.39
C ALA A 383 -27.33 -11.08 -5.49
N GLY A 384 -27.84 -11.96 -6.37
CA GLY A 384 -27.11 -12.51 -7.51
C GLY A 384 -26.84 -11.48 -8.60
N GLU A 385 -27.86 -10.69 -8.96
CA GLU A 385 -27.75 -9.62 -9.96
C GLU A 385 -26.76 -8.55 -9.51
N MET A 386 -26.85 -8.12 -8.26
CA MET A 386 -25.89 -7.18 -7.68
C MET A 386 -24.48 -7.74 -7.68
N ARG A 387 -24.28 -9.04 -7.40
CA ARG A 387 -22.95 -9.66 -7.32
C ARG A 387 -22.20 -9.60 -8.66
N ALA A 388 -22.89 -9.64 -9.79
CA ALA A 388 -22.27 -9.54 -11.12
C ALA A 388 -21.60 -8.18 -11.38
N LEU A 389 -22.02 -7.13 -10.67
CA LEU A 389 -21.47 -5.78 -10.78
C LEU A 389 -20.16 -5.59 -10.01
N PHE A 390 -19.78 -6.54 -9.14
CA PHE A 390 -18.57 -6.49 -8.33
C PHE A 390 -17.46 -7.37 -8.94
N PRO A 391 -16.18 -7.00 -8.74
CA PRO A 391 -15.08 -7.82 -9.21
C PRO A 391 -15.11 -9.23 -8.60
N PRO A 392 -14.71 -10.26 -9.35
CA PRO A 392 -14.70 -11.62 -8.83
C PRO A 392 -13.76 -11.75 -7.63
N PRO A 393 -14.06 -12.67 -6.69
CA PRO A 393 -13.19 -12.89 -5.54
C PRO A 393 -11.77 -13.25 -6.00
N GLY A 394 -10.78 -12.57 -5.43
CA GLY A 394 -9.37 -12.75 -5.82
C GLY A 394 -8.92 -11.94 -7.04
N ALA A 395 -9.81 -11.27 -7.78
CA ALA A 395 -9.42 -10.41 -8.92
C ALA A 395 -8.39 -9.35 -8.54
N THR A 396 -8.56 -8.73 -7.37
CA THR A 396 -7.62 -7.73 -6.86
C THR A 396 -6.26 -8.35 -6.52
N VAL A 397 -6.24 -9.58 -5.99
CA VAL A 397 -4.99 -10.30 -5.67
C VAL A 397 -4.29 -10.73 -6.96
N ARG A 398 -5.06 -11.23 -7.93
CA ARG A 398 -4.56 -11.66 -9.24
C ARG A 398 -3.98 -10.49 -10.02
N ALA A 399 -4.71 -9.37 -10.14
CA ALA A 399 -4.19 -8.16 -10.79
C ALA A 399 -2.92 -7.65 -10.12
N THR A 400 -2.86 -7.67 -8.78
CA THR A 400 -1.64 -7.32 -8.05
C THR A 400 -0.48 -8.29 -8.36
N PHE A 401 -0.77 -9.58 -8.49
CA PHE A 401 0.21 -10.61 -8.84
C PHE A 401 0.68 -10.52 -10.28
N GLU A 402 -0.21 -10.29 -11.24
CA GLU A 402 0.08 -10.11 -12.67
C GLU A 402 0.95 -8.87 -12.88
N GLN A 403 0.62 -7.75 -12.23
CA GLN A 403 1.47 -6.55 -12.20
C GLN A 403 2.84 -6.83 -11.57
N ALA A 404 2.88 -7.66 -10.53
CA ALA A 404 4.12 -8.08 -9.89
C ALA A 404 4.97 -9.02 -10.76
N ALA A 405 4.34 -9.83 -11.62
CA ALA A 405 4.98 -10.74 -12.57
C ALA A 405 5.49 -9.98 -13.81
N GLY A 406 4.72 -9.04 -14.36
CA GLY A 406 5.15 -8.18 -15.47
C GLY A 406 6.38 -7.35 -15.13
N SER A 407 6.45 -6.81 -13.90
CA SER A 407 7.64 -6.10 -13.39
C SER A 407 8.83 -7.00 -13.01
N LEU A 408 8.62 -8.33 -12.97
CA LEU A 408 9.68 -9.33 -12.79
C LEU A 408 10.27 -9.75 -14.14
N VAL A 409 9.45 -9.83 -15.20
CA VAL A 409 9.84 -10.27 -16.55
C VAL A 409 10.43 -9.11 -17.38
N GLY A 410 9.92 -7.89 -17.24
CA GLY A 410 10.36 -6.70 -17.99
C GLY A 410 11.75 -6.14 -17.60
N ARG A 411 12.65 -6.97 -17.07
CA ARG A 411 14.02 -6.57 -16.68
C ARG A 411 15.12 -7.30 -17.44
N ASN A 412 14.76 -8.09 -18.46
CA ASN A 412 15.73 -8.77 -19.33
C ASN A 412 15.91 -8.15 -20.72
N ASP A 413 15.14 -7.13 -21.09
CA ASP A 413 15.38 -6.39 -22.34
C ASP A 413 16.29 -5.19 -22.08
N ALA A 414 17.56 -5.47 -21.81
CA ALA A 414 18.62 -4.48 -21.80
C ALA A 414 19.49 -4.49 -23.08
N GLU A 415 19.14 -5.33 -24.07
CA GLU A 415 19.81 -5.39 -25.37
C GLU A 415 18.78 -5.71 -26.47
N ALA A 416 18.12 -4.67 -26.99
CA ALA A 416 17.47 -4.72 -28.31
C ALA A 416 18.04 -3.56 -29.16
N PRO A 417 18.45 -3.79 -30.41
CA PRO A 417 19.20 -2.82 -31.19
C PRO A 417 18.34 -1.62 -31.59
N ALA A 418 19.00 -0.45 -31.63
CA ALA A 418 18.45 0.78 -32.18
C ALA A 418 17.90 0.56 -33.60
N GLY A 419 16.59 0.71 -33.78
CA GLY A 419 15.99 0.62 -35.11
C GLY A 419 14.47 0.42 -35.14
N ALA A 420 13.68 1.32 -34.56
CA ALA A 420 12.28 1.52 -34.97
C ALA A 420 11.73 2.85 -34.41
N GLY A 421 11.41 3.79 -35.31
CA GLY A 421 10.37 4.80 -35.09
C GLY A 421 10.74 6.07 -34.30
N ARG A 422 11.46 7.01 -34.94
CA ARG A 422 11.38 8.45 -34.61
C ARG A 422 9.99 8.95 -34.99
N HIS A 423 9.11 9.22 -34.04
CA HIS A 423 8.10 10.29 -34.08
C HIS A 423 7.56 10.54 -32.66
N GLY A 424 7.63 11.79 -32.19
CA GLY A 424 6.88 12.25 -31.01
C GLY A 424 7.65 12.49 -29.71
N ALA A 425 8.94 12.81 -29.76
CA ALA A 425 9.59 13.47 -28.61
C ALA A 425 9.24 14.96 -28.65
N VAL A 426 8.14 15.34 -28.00
CA VAL A 426 7.86 16.72 -27.61
C VAL A 426 7.86 16.77 -26.09
N GLU A 427 8.95 17.32 -25.57
CA GLU A 427 9.05 18.17 -24.39
C GLU A 427 7.78 18.20 -23.50
N SER A 428 7.71 17.28 -22.53
CA SER A 428 6.81 17.39 -21.40
C SER A 428 7.60 17.88 -20.20
N GLY A 429 7.25 19.08 -19.72
CA GLY A 429 7.81 19.71 -18.53
C GLY A 429 7.65 18.86 -17.26
N PRO A 430 8.36 19.23 -16.19
CA PRO A 430 8.55 18.38 -15.01
C PRO A 430 7.25 18.20 -14.23
N GLY A 431 6.93 16.96 -13.83
CA GLY A 431 5.87 16.67 -12.85
C GLY A 431 4.83 15.61 -13.24
N GLY A 432 5.03 14.86 -14.32
CA GLY A 432 4.15 13.76 -14.73
C GLY A 432 4.38 12.43 -13.97
N ASP A 433 5.44 12.36 -13.17
CA ASP A 433 6.04 11.10 -12.73
C ASP A 433 6.12 10.93 -11.22
N ASP A 434 5.43 11.71 -10.39
CA ASP A 434 5.62 11.64 -8.92
C ASP A 434 4.47 10.96 -8.16
N ALA A 435 3.19 11.20 -8.50
CA ALA A 435 2.06 10.66 -7.73
C ALA A 435 1.80 9.15 -7.96
N ASP A 436 1.77 8.70 -9.21
CA ASP A 436 1.64 7.26 -9.57
C ASP A 436 2.95 6.47 -9.39
N PHE A 437 4.05 7.19 -9.19
CA PHE A 437 5.39 6.62 -9.01
C PHE A 437 5.68 6.36 -7.54
N LEU A 438 5.08 7.14 -6.63
CA LEU A 438 5.17 6.92 -5.19
C LEU A 438 4.50 5.61 -4.76
N GLU A 439 3.28 5.29 -5.20
CA GLU A 439 2.62 4.03 -4.80
C GLU A 439 3.38 2.77 -5.27
N ILE A 440 4.16 2.86 -6.35
CA ILE A 440 4.77 1.70 -7.03
C ILE A 440 6.29 1.58 -6.80
N GLU A 441 7.03 2.66 -6.54
CA GLU A 441 8.40 2.54 -6.01
C GLU A 441 8.42 1.88 -4.62
N GLN A 442 7.36 2.03 -3.83
CA GLN A 442 7.30 1.56 -2.44
C GLN A 442 7.20 0.03 -2.34
N PHE A 443 6.36 -0.61 -3.16
CA PHE A 443 6.33 -2.07 -3.30
C PHE A 443 7.58 -2.60 -4.03
N ALA A 444 8.14 -1.85 -4.98
CA ALA A 444 9.38 -2.24 -5.66
C ALA A 444 10.62 -2.18 -4.73
N ARG A 445 10.68 -1.23 -3.78
CA ARG A 445 11.77 -1.11 -2.78
C ARG A 445 11.64 -2.13 -1.65
N LEU A 446 10.43 -2.39 -1.15
CA LEU A 446 10.19 -3.50 -0.23
C LEU A 446 10.53 -4.86 -0.91
N LYS A 447 10.13 -5.05 -2.16
CA LYS A 447 10.49 -6.22 -2.98
C LYS A 447 12.01 -6.25 -3.27
N ARG A 448 12.69 -5.10 -3.35
CA ARG A 448 14.17 -5.02 -3.45
C ARG A 448 14.85 -5.46 -2.15
N ILE A 449 14.26 -5.18 -0.99
CA ILE A 449 14.74 -5.66 0.32
C ILE A 449 14.44 -7.16 0.48
N ALA A 450 13.26 -7.64 0.08
CA ALA A 450 12.92 -9.07 0.05
C ALA A 450 13.80 -9.87 -0.94
N ARG A 451 14.27 -9.25 -2.03
CA ARG A 451 15.26 -9.82 -2.96
C ARG A 451 16.70 -9.80 -2.43
N LYS A 452 16.98 -9.16 -1.28
CA LYS A 452 18.30 -9.25 -0.64
C LYS A 452 18.35 -10.56 0.17
N PRO A 453 19.29 -11.47 -0.11
CA PRO A 453 19.29 -12.78 0.54
C PRO A 453 19.53 -12.70 2.06
N GLY A 454 20.26 -11.69 2.54
CA GLY A 454 20.60 -11.53 3.97
C GLY A 454 19.38 -11.25 4.88
N PRO A 455 18.59 -10.19 4.64
CA PRO A 455 17.38 -9.93 5.42
C PRO A 455 16.34 -11.04 5.30
N MET A 456 16.16 -11.62 4.11
CA MET A 456 15.24 -12.75 3.91
C MET A 456 15.69 -13.99 4.70
N LEU A 457 17.00 -14.28 4.69
CA LEU A 457 17.59 -15.35 5.49
C LEU A 457 17.34 -15.12 6.99
N PHE A 458 17.57 -13.91 7.50
CA PHE A 458 17.30 -13.58 8.90
C PHE A 458 15.83 -13.79 9.26
N VAL A 459 14.89 -13.33 8.42
CA VAL A 459 13.45 -13.53 8.63
C VAL A 459 13.08 -15.02 8.63
N VAL A 460 13.57 -15.79 7.66
CA VAL A 460 13.31 -17.24 7.59
C VAL A 460 13.87 -17.97 8.80
N LEU A 461 15.10 -17.69 9.21
CA LEU A 461 15.71 -18.28 10.41
C LEU A 461 15.02 -17.84 11.70
N LEU A 462 14.53 -16.59 11.76
CA LEU A 462 13.77 -16.09 12.90
C LEU A 462 12.43 -16.82 13.02
N PHE A 463 11.69 -16.98 11.91
CA PHE A 463 10.45 -17.76 11.91
C PHE A 463 10.71 -19.22 12.29
N ALA A 464 11.75 -19.85 11.75
CA ALA A 464 12.13 -21.21 12.12
C ALA A 464 12.48 -21.31 13.62
N SER A 465 13.25 -20.36 14.16
CA SER A 465 13.60 -20.29 15.58
C SER A 465 12.37 -20.08 16.48
N LEU A 466 11.44 -19.20 16.10
CA LEU A 466 10.19 -18.97 16.84
C LEU A 466 9.26 -20.19 16.83
N ILE A 467 9.19 -20.93 15.72
CA ILE A 467 8.42 -22.18 15.63
C ILE A 467 9.06 -23.27 16.50
N ALA A 468 10.38 -23.43 16.42
CA ALA A 468 11.12 -24.40 17.24
C ALA A 468 11.00 -24.07 18.74
N CYS A 469 11.09 -22.79 19.10
CA CYS A 469 10.98 -22.30 20.47
C CYS A 469 9.55 -21.95 20.88
N ARG A 470 8.51 -22.39 20.15
CA ARG A 470 7.12 -21.99 20.43
C ARG A 470 6.63 -22.35 21.84
N ALA A 471 7.16 -23.45 22.39
CA ALA A 471 6.86 -23.88 23.76
C ALA A 471 7.50 -22.98 24.83
N LEU A 472 8.58 -22.27 24.45
CA LEU A 472 9.32 -21.31 25.29
C LEU A 472 8.57 -19.97 25.44
N LEU A 473 7.69 -19.63 24.48
CA LEU A 473 7.04 -18.31 24.38
C LEU A 473 5.74 -18.18 25.22
N GLY A 474 5.26 -19.27 25.85
CA GLY A 474 3.92 -19.33 26.44
C GLY A 474 3.82 -19.51 27.96
N SER A 475 4.60 -20.41 28.58
CA SER A 475 4.35 -20.80 29.99
C SER A 475 5.56 -21.21 30.85
N GLY A 476 6.78 -21.27 30.31
CA GLY A 476 7.91 -21.88 31.02
C GLY A 476 8.91 -20.85 31.55
N ALA A 477 9.28 -20.95 32.83
CA ALA A 477 10.57 -20.44 33.28
C ALA A 477 11.67 -21.02 32.37
N LEU A 478 12.57 -20.17 31.89
CA LEU A 478 13.79 -20.59 31.21
C LEU A 478 14.65 -21.41 32.19
N ALA A 479 14.41 -22.71 32.22
CA ALA A 479 15.21 -23.68 32.96
C ALA A 479 15.68 -24.73 31.94
N GLY A 480 16.98 -24.74 31.71
CA GLY A 480 17.69 -25.75 30.92
C GLY A 480 18.87 -26.28 31.74
N GLY A 481 19.46 -27.40 31.34
CA GLY A 481 20.47 -28.12 32.12
C GLY A 481 21.60 -27.23 32.69
N ALA A 482 22.03 -26.18 31.97
CA ALA A 482 23.09 -25.27 32.42
C ALA A 482 22.62 -23.87 32.89
N LEU A 483 21.31 -23.55 32.79
CA LEU A 483 20.76 -22.21 33.00
C LEU A 483 19.82 -22.21 34.22
N LEU A 484 20.30 -21.61 35.32
CA LEU A 484 19.47 -21.36 36.51
C LEU A 484 18.36 -20.35 36.19
N PRO A 485 17.17 -20.46 36.81
CA PRO A 485 16.09 -19.49 36.59
C PRO A 485 16.61 -18.07 36.83
N ALA A 486 16.50 -17.24 35.79
CA ALA A 486 16.91 -15.85 35.84
C ALA A 486 16.09 -15.09 36.91
N PRO A 487 16.70 -14.15 37.66
CA PRO A 487 15.95 -13.21 38.51
C PRO A 487 14.85 -12.50 37.72
N ALA A 488 13.80 -12.03 38.40
CA ALA A 488 12.69 -11.35 37.74
C ALA A 488 13.13 -9.99 37.15
N ASP A 489 14.01 -9.28 37.87
CA ASP A 489 14.33 -7.88 37.63
C ASP A 489 15.83 -7.63 37.35
N SER A 490 16.11 -6.66 36.47
CA SER A 490 17.49 -6.28 36.11
C SER A 490 18.27 -5.67 37.27
N SER A 491 17.61 -5.09 38.27
CA SER A 491 18.23 -4.55 39.48
C SER A 491 18.97 -5.64 40.26
N ASP A 492 18.43 -6.86 40.28
CA ASP A 492 19.02 -7.99 40.99
C ASP A 492 20.29 -8.49 40.30
N LEU A 493 20.36 -8.40 38.96
CA LEU A 493 21.58 -8.72 38.22
C LEU A 493 22.67 -7.66 38.44
N TRP A 494 22.31 -6.39 38.49
CA TRP A 494 23.25 -5.31 38.81
C TRP A 494 23.77 -5.43 40.24
N ALA A 495 22.90 -5.73 41.21
CA ALA A 495 23.30 -6.01 42.59
C ALA A 495 24.26 -7.20 42.66
N ARG A 496 23.93 -8.32 42.01
CA ARG A 496 24.81 -9.51 41.94
C ARG A 496 26.16 -9.24 41.28
N TYR A 497 26.26 -8.29 40.36
CA TYR A 497 27.53 -7.92 39.75
C TYR A 497 28.38 -6.98 40.62
N LEU A 498 27.72 -6.07 41.35
CA LEU A 498 28.38 -5.05 42.19
C LEU A 498 28.69 -5.54 43.60
N ASP A 499 28.03 -6.61 44.07
CA ASP A 499 28.24 -7.18 45.40
C ASP A 499 29.64 -7.78 45.55
N VAL A 500 30.25 -7.54 46.71
CA VAL A 500 31.58 -8.07 47.07
C VAL A 500 31.50 -9.52 47.54
N TRP A 501 30.31 -9.96 47.98
CA TRP A 501 30.07 -11.30 48.50
C TRP A 501 29.04 -12.03 47.64
N HIS A 502 29.37 -13.24 47.18
CA HIS A 502 28.47 -14.06 46.39
C HIS A 502 28.10 -15.36 47.11
N PRO A 503 26.79 -15.68 47.24
CA PRO A 503 26.32 -16.90 47.89
C PRO A 503 26.38 -18.11 46.94
N VAL A 504 27.58 -18.45 46.45
CA VAL A 504 27.82 -19.63 45.60
C VAL A 504 28.64 -20.64 46.41
N GLY A 505 28.13 -21.87 46.58
CA GLY A 505 28.77 -22.88 47.45
C GLY A 505 28.76 -22.47 48.93
N THR A 506 29.91 -22.43 49.58
CA THR A 506 30.07 -21.94 50.98
C THR A 506 30.18 -20.42 51.10
N GLY A 507 30.03 -19.70 49.98
CA GLY A 507 30.20 -18.25 49.89
C GLY A 507 31.65 -17.83 49.63
N GLY A 508 31.83 -16.77 48.84
CA GLY A 508 33.16 -16.28 48.47
C GLY A 508 33.18 -14.83 47.98
N THR A 509 34.38 -14.26 47.93
CA THR A 509 34.66 -12.87 47.50
C THR A 509 35.26 -12.79 46.09
N GLN A 510 35.05 -13.83 45.27
CA GLN A 510 35.52 -13.82 43.88
C GLN A 510 34.69 -12.81 43.08
N GLY A 511 35.32 -12.07 42.16
CA GLY A 511 34.60 -11.09 41.34
C GLY A 511 33.55 -11.74 40.44
N ALA A 512 32.37 -11.13 40.35
CA ALA A 512 31.30 -11.58 39.48
C ALA A 512 31.76 -11.71 38.02
N PRO A 513 31.38 -12.80 37.32
CA PRO A 513 31.64 -12.93 35.90
C PRO A 513 31.09 -11.75 35.07
N PRO A 514 31.87 -11.15 34.15
CA PRO A 514 31.47 -9.99 33.36
C PRO A 514 30.24 -10.19 32.48
N TRP A 515 29.90 -11.43 32.10
CA TRP A 515 28.68 -11.71 31.34
C TRP A 515 27.40 -11.32 32.09
N ILE A 516 27.41 -11.32 33.43
CA ILE A 516 26.27 -10.90 34.26
C ILE A 516 25.94 -9.42 34.01
N ALA A 517 26.95 -8.56 33.97
CA ALA A 517 26.77 -7.13 33.67
C ALA A 517 26.24 -6.90 32.25
N LEU A 518 26.69 -7.70 31.27
CA LEU A 518 26.22 -7.62 29.89
C LEU A 518 24.75 -8.04 29.76
N VAL A 519 24.33 -9.10 30.46
CA VAL A 519 22.92 -9.52 30.53
C VAL A 519 22.09 -8.49 31.31
N ALA A 520 22.62 -7.89 32.37
CA ALA A 520 21.94 -6.82 33.13
C ALA A 520 21.69 -5.57 32.27
N GLY A 521 22.68 -5.17 31.47
CA GLY A 521 22.54 -4.08 30.50
C GLY A 521 21.47 -4.37 29.44
N LEU A 522 21.48 -5.59 28.88
CA LEU A 522 20.45 -6.03 27.93
C LEU A 522 19.06 -6.06 28.57
N SER A 523 18.95 -6.54 29.82
CA SER A 523 17.69 -6.56 30.58
C SER A 523 17.14 -5.15 30.83
N THR A 524 18.03 -4.19 31.10
CA THR A 524 17.65 -2.78 31.28
C THR A 524 17.05 -2.19 30.01
N LEU A 525 17.56 -2.58 28.83
CA LEU A 525 17.00 -2.18 27.53
C LEU A 525 15.60 -2.78 27.28
N PHE A 526 15.32 -3.96 27.82
CA PHE A 526 14.03 -4.64 27.74
C PHE A 526 13.13 -4.35 28.97
N PHE A 527 13.09 -3.08 29.38
CA PHE A 527 12.24 -2.58 30.47
C PHE A 527 12.42 -3.31 31.82
N GLY A 528 13.62 -3.83 32.07
CA GLY A 528 13.98 -4.49 33.33
C GLY A 528 13.73 -6.00 33.37
N SER A 529 13.10 -6.60 32.35
CA SER A 529 12.81 -8.03 32.37
C SER A 529 14.03 -8.88 31.96
N THR A 530 14.60 -9.60 32.93
CA THR A 530 15.72 -10.51 32.65
C THR A 530 15.28 -11.76 31.89
N GLY A 531 14.10 -12.31 32.21
CA GLY A 531 13.53 -13.45 31.48
C GLY A 531 13.36 -13.15 29.98
N LEU A 532 12.86 -11.97 29.65
CA LEU A 532 12.73 -11.52 28.25
C LEU A 532 14.10 -11.35 27.59
N ALA A 533 15.08 -10.73 28.27
CA ALA A 533 16.41 -10.54 27.72
C ALA A 533 17.13 -11.86 27.41
N VAL A 534 17.06 -12.84 28.31
CA VAL A 534 17.63 -14.18 28.09
C VAL A 534 16.87 -14.92 26.99
N THR A 535 15.54 -14.79 26.93
CA THR A 535 14.71 -15.37 25.84
C THR A 535 15.11 -14.81 24.49
N VAL A 536 15.25 -13.49 24.37
CA VAL A 536 15.66 -12.81 23.13
C VAL A 536 17.08 -13.22 22.74
N LEU A 537 17.99 -13.34 23.71
CA LEU A 537 19.37 -13.76 23.46
C LEU A 537 19.42 -15.21 22.93
N LEU A 538 18.68 -16.13 23.54
CA LEU A 538 18.63 -17.53 23.12
C LEU A 538 17.88 -17.69 21.78
N VAL A 539 16.63 -17.25 21.69
CA VAL A 539 15.81 -17.37 20.46
C VAL A 539 16.45 -16.60 19.29
N GLY A 540 17.10 -15.47 19.59
CA GLY A 540 17.82 -14.66 18.63
C GLY A 540 19.17 -15.23 18.20
N SER A 541 19.77 -16.17 18.94
CA SER A 541 21.11 -16.71 18.64
C SER A 541 21.19 -17.35 17.26
N VAL A 542 20.20 -18.17 16.88
CA VAL A 542 20.13 -18.86 15.58
C VAL A 542 20.04 -17.88 14.38
N PRO A 543 19.07 -16.95 14.31
CA PRO A 543 19.00 -16.00 13.20
C PRO A 543 20.18 -15.02 13.20
N LEU A 544 20.71 -14.62 14.37
CA LEU A 544 21.89 -13.76 14.45
C LEU A 544 23.16 -14.49 14.00
N ALA A 545 23.34 -15.77 14.34
CA ALA A 545 24.47 -16.59 13.90
C ALA A 545 24.46 -16.78 12.38
N GLY A 546 23.29 -17.09 11.79
CA GLY A 546 23.13 -17.16 10.34
C GLY A 546 23.39 -15.83 9.65
N PHE A 547 22.92 -14.72 10.21
CA PHE A 547 23.19 -13.39 9.66
C PHE A 547 24.67 -12.99 9.77
N ALA A 548 25.31 -13.27 10.90
CA ALA A 548 26.73 -13.05 11.14
C ALA A 548 27.59 -13.87 10.16
N ALA A 549 27.27 -15.15 9.96
CA ALA A 549 27.92 -16.01 8.98
C ALA A 549 27.73 -15.50 7.54
N TYR A 550 26.52 -15.04 7.19
CA TYR A 550 26.24 -14.48 5.86
C TYR A 550 27.03 -13.20 5.59
N PHE A 551 27.17 -12.35 6.61
CA PHE A 551 28.00 -11.15 6.51
C PHE A 551 29.49 -11.49 6.46
N ALA A 552 29.95 -12.42 7.29
CA ALA A 552 31.36 -12.80 7.39
C ALA A 552 31.89 -13.48 6.12
N SER A 553 31.07 -14.28 5.45
CA SER A 553 31.41 -15.03 4.23
C SER A 553 31.34 -14.21 2.93
N ARG A 554 30.91 -12.94 2.99
CA ARG A 554 30.79 -12.05 1.82
C ARG A 554 32.05 -11.93 0.94
N PRO A 555 33.27 -11.81 1.49
CA PRO A 555 34.49 -11.75 0.68
C PRO A 555 34.98 -13.12 0.20
N LEU A 556 34.54 -14.22 0.82
CA LEU A 556 35.02 -15.57 0.51
C LEU A 556 34.18 -16.26 -0.57
N VAL A 557 32.86 -16.08 -0.54
CA VAL A 557 31.93 -16.77 -1.44
C VAL A 557 31.24 -15.74 -2.32
N THR A 558 31.51 -15.74 -3.63
CA THR A 558 30.92 -14.80 -4.61
C THR A 558 29.44 -15.09 -4.87
N SER A 559 29.05 -16.38 -4.90
CA SER A 559 27.67 -16.83 -5.11
C SER A 559 26.77 -16.51 -3.92
N ARG A 560 25.69 -15.77 -4.17
CA ARG A 560 24.72 -15.35 -3.15
C ARG A 560 23.93 -16.54 -2.57
N LEU A 561 23.63 -17.53 -3.39
CA LEU A 561 22.88 -18.72 -3.01
C LEU A 561 23.74 -19.64 -2.14
N LEU A 562 24.98 -19.90 -2.56
CA LEU A 562 25.91 -20.72 -1.79
C LEU A 562 26.22 -20.08 -0.43
N ARG A 563 26.34 -18.74 -0.40
CA ARG A 563 26.50 -18.00 0.84
C ARG A 563 25.31 -18.13 1.78
N ALA A 564 24.09 -18.02 1.25
CA ALA A 564 22.87 -18.21 2.04
C ALA A 564 22.81 -19.64 2.59
N TRP A 565 23.08 -20.64 1.75
CA TRP A 565 23.08 -22.04 2.15
C TRP A 565 24.11 -22.36 3.23
N ALA A 566 25.37 -21.91 3.07
CA ALA A 566 26.41 -22.07 4.09
C ALA A 566 26.05 -21.38 5.42
N SER A 567 25.35 -20.24 5.36
CA SER A 567 24.91 -19.51 6.55
C SER A 567 23.75 -20.19 7.27
N ILE A 568 22.84 -20.85 6.52
CA ILE A 568 21.79 -21.71 7.08
C ILE A 568 22.45 -22.92 7.75
N ALA A 569 23.37 -23.59 7.07
CA ALA A 569 24.08 -24.74 7.62
C ALA A 569 24.84 -24.37 8.91
N TYR A 570 25.46 -23.18 8.94
CA TYR A 570 26.11 -22.67 10.15
C TYR A 570 25.12 -22.38 11.29
N ALA A 571 23.99 -21.73 10.99
CA ALA A 571 22.96 -21.41 12.00
C ALA A 571 22.35 -22.66 12.64
N PHE A 572 22.28 -23.77 11.89
CA PHE A 572 21.79 -25.07 12.35
C PHE A 572 22.91 -26.05 12.72
N LEU A 573 24.13 -25.56 12.97
CA LEU A 573 25.19 -26.41 13.49
C LEU A 573 24.71 -27.09 14.79
N PRO A 574 24.98 -28.39 14.98
CA PRO A 574 24.56 -29.12 16.18
C PRO A 574 25.01 -28.44 17.47
N ALA A 575 26.22 -27.86 17.49
CA ALA A 575 26.71 -27.09 18.63
C ALA A 575 25.85 -25.84 18.94
N ALA A 576 25.30 -25.16 17.92
CA ALA A 576 24.45 -23.99 18.10
C ALA A 576 23.03 -24.37 18.55
N THR A 577 22.47 -25.45 18.00
CA THR A 577 21.14 -25.95 18.38
C THR A 577 21.17 -26.68 19.74
N GLY A 578 22.25 -27.39 20.04
CA GLY A 578 22.52 -28.02 21.34
C GLY A 578 22.74 -27.00 22.45
N ALA A 579 23.45 -25.91 22.19
CA ALA A 579 23.57 -24.80 23.14
C ALA A 579 22.21 -24.18 23.50
N LEU A 580 21.32 -24.06 22.50
CA LEU A 580 19.96 -23.58 22.71
C LEU A 580 19.10 -24.57 23.53
N ALA A 581 19.23 -25.88 23.27
CA ALA A 581 18.53 -26.92 24.00
C ALA A 581 19.03 -27.10 25.45
N GLY A 582 20.35 -26.97 25.67
CA GLY A 582 20.97 -27.09 26.99
C GLY A 582 20.97 -25.80 27.83
N GLY A 583 20.62 -24.65 27.22
CA GLY A 583 20.66 -23.35 27.89
C GLY A 583 22.08 -22.79 28.07
N HIS A 584 23.03 -23.16 27.22
CA HIS A 584 24.41 -22.66 27.28
C HIS A 584 24.49 -21.28 26.61
N ILE A 585 24.23 -20.21 27.39
CA ILE A 585 24.32 -18.81 26.91
C ILE A 585 25.70 -18.52 26.31
N GLY A 586 26.77 -19.04 26.92
CA GLY A 586 28.14 -18.85 26.44
C GLY A 586 28.31 -19.30 24.99
N THR A 587 28.03 -20.58 24.73
CA THR A 587 28.10 -21.18 23.39
C THR A 587 27.12 -20.53 22.40
N ALA A 588 25.92 -20.13 22.85
CA ALA A 588 24.95 -19.42 21.99
C ALA A 588 25.49 -18.05 21.52
N VAL A 589 26.09 -17.27 22.42
CA VAL A 589 26.74 -15.99 22.08
C VAL A 589 27.97 -16.22 21.21
N LEU A 590 28.78 -17.23 21.53
CA LEU A 590 29.97 -17.58 20.74
C LEU A 590 29.60 -17.94 19.31
N ALA A 591 28.52 -18.70 19.08
CA ALA A 591 28.05 -19.03 17.73
C ALA A 591 27.70 -17.76 16.91
N VAL A 592 27.21 -16.70 17.55
CA VAL A 592 26.96 -15.42 16.87
C VAL A 592 28.25 -14.65 16.58
N LEU A 593 29.18 -14.62 17.54
CA LEU A 593 30.40 -13.81 17.45
C LEU A 593 31.50 -14.47 16.60
N LEU A 594 31.59 -15.80 16.57
CA LEU A 594 32.70 -16.54 15.96
C LEU A 594 32.94 -16.19 14.48
N PRO A 595 31.92 -16.09 13.59
CA PRO A 595 32.16 -15.68 12.21
C PRO A 595 32.71 -14.25 12.09
N LEU A 596 32.29 -13.36 12.99
CA LEU A 596 32.76 -11.97 13.03
C LEU A 596 34.18 -11.89 13.57
N ILE A 597 34.51 -12.65 14.61
CA ILE A 597 35.87 -12.79 15.17
C ILE A 597 36.82 -13.31 14.10
N ALA A 598 36.46 -14.39 13.41
CA ALA A 598 37.28 -14.96 12.34
C ALA A 598 37.55 -13.94 11.23
N ARG A 599 36.51 -13.23 10.77
CA ARG A 599 36.66 -12.19 9.74
C ARG A 599 37.53 -11.03 10.22
N ALA A 600 37.30 -10.54 11.44
CA ALA A 600 38.09 -9.44 12.01
C ALA A 600 39.55 -9.84 12.21
N GLY A 601 39.81 -11.08 12.64
CA GLY A 601 41.15 -11.64 12.80
C GLY A 601 41.91 -11.78 11.47
N ILE A 602 41.24 -12.24 10.41
CA ILE A 602 41.83 -12.31 9.06
C ILE A 602 42.15 -10.90 8.54
N ALA A 603 41.27 -9.93 8.76
CA ALA A 603 41.51 -8.53 8.37
C ALA A 603 42.61 -7.86 9.21
N ALA A 604 42.70 -8.18 10.50
CA ALA A 604 43.72 -7.66 11.41
C ALA A 604 45.11 -8.27 11.13
N SER A 605 45.17 -9.52 10.67
CA SER A 605 46.42 -10.19 10.28
C SER A 605 46.91 -9.79 8.89
N GLY A 606 46.04 -9.24 8.05
CA GLY A 606 46.37 -8.89 6.65
C GLY A 606 46.51 -10.12 5.74
N LEU A 607 46.04 -11.29 6.18
CA LEU A 607 46.13 -12.54 5.41
C LEU A 607 45.26 -12.54 4.13
N ALA A 608 44.24 -11.69 4.06
CA ALA A 608 43.34 -11.57 2.91
C ALA A 608 43.79 -10.54 1.86
N ALA A 609 44.93 -9.88 2.05
CA ALA A 609 45.42 -8.82 1.18
C ALA A 609 46.71 -9.25 0.43
N PRO A 610 47.05 -8.63 -0.72
CA PRO A 610 48.23 -8.98 -1.51
C PRO A 610 49.51 -9.01 -0.67
N GLU A 611 50.48 -9.87 -1.03
CA GLU A 611 51.72 -10.05 -0.26
C GLU A 611 52.35 -8.71 0.14
N GLY A 612 52.56 -8.53 1.45
CA GLY A 612 53.18 -7.32 2.03
C GLY A 612 52.20 -6.26 2.58
N THR A 613 50.88 -6.40 2.39
CA THR A 613 49.93 -5.46 3.01
C THR A 613 49.64 -5.77 4.47
N ARG A 614 49.92 -4.81 5.35
CA ARG A 614 49.69 -4.91 6.79
C ARG A 614 48.20 -4.73 7.13
N GLY A 615 47.72 -5.45 8.14
CA GLY A 615 46.37 -5.28 8.67
C GLY A 615 46.15 -3.88 9.28
N THR A 616 44.92 -3.37 9.14
CA THR A 616 44.56 -2.04 9.67
C THR A 616 44.36 -2.06 11.19
N TRP A 617 44.74 -0.99 11.87
CA TRP A 617 44.53 -0.86 13.32
C TRP A 617 43.04 -0.89 13.70
N ARG A 618 42.16 -0.43 12.80
CA ARG A 618 40.71 -0.52 12.97
C ARG A 618 40.21 -1.98 12.99
N ALA A 619 40.80 -2.87 12.19
CA ALA A 619 40.47 -4.29 12.23
C ALA A 619 40.98 -4.96 13.51
N THR A 620 42.16 -4.57 14.00
CA THR A 620 42.69 -4.99 15.31
C THR A 620 41.77 -4.55 16.45
N TRP A 621 41.38 -3.28 16.48
CA TRP A 621 40.09 -2.73 16.95
C TRP A 621 38.95 -3.73 17.13
N ALA A 622 38.31 -3.99 16.00
CA ALA A 622 37.13 -4.82 15.93
C ALA A 622 37.39 -6.23 16.47
N TYR A 623 38.54 -6.83 16.14
CA TYR A 623 38.91 -8.15 16.64
C TYR A 623 39.05 -8.17 18.17
N THR A 624 39.73 -7.17 18.74
CA THR A 624 39.96 -7.04 20.18
C THR A 624 38.64 -6.88 20.95
N LEU A 625 37.73 -6.05 20.44
CA LEU A 625 36.42 -5.85 21.04
C LEU A 625 35.58 -7.14 21.01
N LEU A 626 35.53 -7.81 19.86
CA LEU A 626 34.78 -9.06 19.71
C LEU A 626 35.38 -10.19 20.56
N LEU A 627 36.72 -10.24 20.65
CA LEU A 627 37.42 -11.19 21.52
C LEU A 627 37.13 -10.91 22.99
N THR A 628 37.17 -9.64 23.43
CA THR A 628 36.81 -9.25 24.81
C THR A 628 35.38 -9.67 25.16
N LEU A 629 34.44 -9.43 24.25
CA LEU A 629 33.04 -9.84 24.43
C LEU A 629 32.91 -11.37 24.49
N ALA A 630 33.57 -12.10 23.60
CA ALA A 630 33.54 -13.56 23.60
C ALA A 630 34.22 -14.15 24.85
N THR A 631 35.34 -13.59 25.32
CA THR A 631 36.03 -14.04 26.54
C THR A 631 35.18 -13.84 27.80
N ALA A 632 34.34 -12.80 27.85
CA ALA A 632 33.41 -12.58 28.97
C ALA A 632 32.38 -13.73 29.13
N PHE A 633 31.94 -14.33 28.02
CA PHE A 633 30.96 -15.42 27.99
C PHE A 633 31.59 -16.82 27.91
N THR A 634 32.68 -16.96 27.16
CA THR A 634 33.36 -18.22 26.87
C THR A 634 34.89 -18.01 26.95
N PRO A 635 35.48 -18.09 28.17
CA PRO A 635 36.88 -17.78 28.43
C PRO A 635 37.88 -18.52 27.54
N ILE A 636 37.59 -19.76 27.15
CA ILE A 636 38.46 -20.63 26.34
C ILE A 636 38.80 -20.06 24.96
N VAL A 637 38.04 -19.07 24.46
CA VAL A 637 38.34 -18.38 23.21
C VAL A 637 39.65 -17.59 23.30
N TRP A 638 40.00 -17.07 24.48
CA TRP A 638 41.23 -16.29 24.68
C TRP A 638 42.53 -17.13 24.49
N PRO A 639 42.71 -18.31 25.13
CA PRO A 639 43.90 -19.13 24.90
C PRO A 639 43.99 -19.65 23.46
N ILE A 640 42.86 -19.92 22.79
CA ILE A 640 42.86 -20.26 21.35
C ILE A 640 43.38 -19.07 20.53
N ALA A 641 42.91 -17.85 20.81
CA ALA A 641 43.40 -16.64 20.17
C ALA A 641 44.90 -16.38 20.44
N LEU A 642 45.38 -16.70 21.64
CA LEU A 642 46.80 -16.62 22.01
C LEU A 642 47.65 -17.55 21.12
N VAL A 643 47.26 -18.83 21.00
CA VAL A 643 47.98 -19.81 20.17
C VAL A 643 47.98 -19.39 18.70
N LEU A 644 46.84 -18.98 18.16
CA LEU A 644 46.72 -18.51 16.77
C LEU A 644 47.54 -17.23 16.51
N GLY A 645 47.55 -16.30 17.48
CA GLY A 645 48.34 -15.08 17.38
C GLY A 645 49.85 -15.33 17.46
N LEU A 646 50.29 -16.29 18.30
CA LEU A 646 51.70 -16.72 18.36
C LEU A 646 52.13 -17.36 17.05
N ALA A 647 51.31 -18.25 16.49
CA ALA A 647 51.57 -18.85 15.18
C ALA A 647 51.69 -17.77 14.08
N LEU A 648 50.84 -16.74 14.12
CA LEU A 648 50.93 -15.60 13.19
C LEU A 648 52.24 -14.82 13.35
N LEU A 649 52.70 -14.58 14.58
CA LEU A 649 53.99 -13.92 14.84
C LEU A 649 55.17 -14.74 14.31
N VAL A 650 55.12 -16.06 14.42
CA VAL A 650 56.14 -16.98 13.86
C VAL A 650 56.16 -16.89 12.33
N VAL A 651 54.99 -16.92 11.69
CA VAL A 651 54.86 -16.81 10.23
C VAL A 651 55.33 -15.43 9.72
N ARG A 652 55.05 -14.36 10.48
CA ARG A 652 55.41 -12.97 10.13
C ARG A 652 56.67 -12.48 10.84
N ARG A 653 57.64 -13.38 11.10
CA ARG A 653 58.89 -13.08 11.83
C ARG A 653 59.73 -11.94 11.24
N GLY A 654 59.56 -11.60 9.97
CA GLY A 654 60.26 -10.49 9.32
C GLY A 654 59.75 -9.09 9.73
N ASP A 655 58.59 -8.99 10.39
CA ASP A 655 57.88 -7.72 10.65
C ASP A 655 57.33 -7.68 12.11
N ILE A 656 58.08 -8.29 13.05
CA ILE A 656 57.65 -8.55 14.45
C ILE A 656 57.27 -7.27 15.19
N THR A 657 57.95 -6.15 14.98
CA THR A 657 57.65 -4.89 15.69
C THR A 657 56.26 -4.36 15.34
N ALA A 658 55.81 -4.54 14.10
CA ALA A 658 54.49 -4.10 13.64
C ALA A 658 53.37 -5.05 14.09
N TYR A 659 53.60 -6.36 14.05
CA TYR A 659 52.61 -7.36 14.47
C TYR A 659 52.57 -7.58 15.98
N GLY A 660 53.69 -7.42 16.67
CA GLY A 660 53.83 -7.57 18.12
C GLY A 660 52.99 -6.55 18.89
N LEU A 661 53.02 -5.28 18.50
CA LEU A 661 52.17 -4.25 19.12
C LEU A 661 50.66 -4.54 18.95
N ARG A 662 50.26 -5.08 17.79
CA ARG A 662 48.87 -5.46 17.52
C ARG A 662 48.46 -6.71 18.31
N PHE A 663 49.36 -7.68 18.42
CA PHE A 663 49.17 -8.89 19.21
C PHE A 663 49.01 -8.55 20.70
N LEU A 664 49.86 -7.66 21.24
CA LEU A 664 49.75 -7.15 22.60
C LEU A 664 48.43 -6.41 22.82
N ALA A 665 48.01 -5.55 21.88
CA ALA A 665 46.72 -4.87 21.98
C ALA A 665 45.54 -5.87 21.96
N ALA A 666 45.58 -6.86 21.06
CA ALA A 666 44.51 -7.83 20.88
C ALA A 666 44.33 -8.78 22.08
N LEU A 667 45.43 -9.20 22.73
CA LEU A 667 45.38 -10.16 23.84
C LEU A 667 45.46 -9.51 25.22
N GLY A 668 46.17 -8.38 25.34
CA GLY A 668 46.29 -7.64 26.59
C GLY A 668 45.00 -6.90 26.95
N THR A 669 44.31 -6.30 25.97
CA THR A 669 43.08 -5.54 26.24
C THR A 669 41.96 -6.38 26.85
N PRO A 670 41.62 -7.60 26.35
CA PRO A 670 40.62 -8.45 27.00
C PRO A 670 40.94 -8.74 28.47
N LEU A 671 42.21 -8.99 28.81
CA LEU A 671 42.61 -9.23 30.19
C LEU A 671 42.48 -7.96 31.04
N LEU A 672 42.89 -6.80 30.53
CA LEU A 672 42.82 -5.53 31.26
C LEU A 672 41.38 -5.06 31.46
N VAL A 673 40.53 -5.16 30.44
CA VAL A 673 39.13 -4.69 30.49
C VAL A 673 38.27 -5.59 31.38
N LEU A 674 38.55 -6.90 31.40
CA LEU A 674 37.81 -7.86 32.22
C LEU A 674 38.47 -8.10 33.60
N ALA A 675 39.49 -7.32 33.96
CA ALA A 675 40.10 -7.37 35.28
C ALA A 675 39.11 -6.80 36.34
N PRO A 676 39.11 -7.33 37.59
CA PRO A 676 40.03 -8.34 38.13
C PRO A 676 39.65 -9.79 37.80
N TRP A 677 38.46 -10.05 37.25
CA TRP A 677 37.95 -11.40 37.00
C TRP A 677 38.85 -12.21 36.06
N SER A 678 39.33 -11.61 34.97
CA SER A 678 40.26 -12.24 34.02
C SER A 678 41.54 -12.76 34.68
N LEU A 679 42.03 -12.08 35.74
CA LEU A 679 43.23 -12.46 36.46
C LEU A 679 43.00 -13.68 37.35
N THR A 680 41.77 -13.89 37.84
CA THR A 680 41.43 -15.09 38.60
C THR A 680 41.38 -16.36 37.75
N LEU A 681 41.35 -16.23 36.42
CA LEU A 681 41.36 -17.35 35.49
C LEU A 681 42.77 -17.84 35.15
N LEU A 682 43.83 -17.11 35.53
CA LEU A 682 45.20 -17.56 35.29
C LEU A 682 45.65 -18.54 36.38
N PRO A 683 46.38 -19.62 36.04
CA PRO A 683 46.81 -20.03 34.69
C PRO A 683 45.84 -20.97 33.95
N PHE A 684 44.92 -21.65 34.65
CA PHE A 684 44.11 -22.76 34.07
C PHE A 684 42.58 -22.58 34.17
N GLY A 685 42.10 -21.45 34.69
CA GLY A 685 40.66 -21.16 34.82
C GLY A 685 39.94 -20.89 33.50
N PHE A 686 40.65 -20.68 32.39
CA PHE A 686 40.06 -20.41 31.07
C PHE A 686 39.31 -21.60 30.44
N PHE A 687 39.44 -22.81 30.97
CA PHE A 687 38.78 -24.00 30.44
C PHE A 687 37.32 -24.16 30.90
N LYS A 688 36.81 -23.26 31.75
CA LYS A 688 35.43 -23.26 32.24
C LYS A 688 34.53 -22.36 31.39
N GLU A 689 33.29 -22.79 31.13
CA GLU A 689 32.26 -21.98 30.44
C GLU A 689 31.35 -21.27 31.45
N ALA A 690 30.62 -20.23 31.01
CA ALA A 690 29.54 -19.63 31.79
C ALA A 690 28.35 -20.61 31.96
N GLY A 691 28.13 -21.10 33.18
CA GLY A 691 27.04 -22.02 33.54
C GLY A 691 27.47 -22.98 34.65
N LEU A 692 26.55 -23.82 35.16
CA LEU A 692 26.91 -24.93 36.05
C LEU A 692 27.35 -26.14 35.21
N GLU A 693 28.45 -26.80 35.57
CA GLU A 693 28.88 -28.06 34.98
C GLU A 693 27.95 -29.19 35.46
N PHE A 694 26.93 -29.52 34.66
CA PHE A 694 26.19 -30.77 34.83
C PHE A 694 26.85 -31.84 33.96
N GLY A 695 27.24 -32.95 34.59
CA GLY A 695 27.92 -34.06 33.92
C GLY A 695 27.05 -34.65 32.82
N ALA A 696 27.50 -34.52 31.57
CA ALA A 696 27.09 -35.40 30.49
C ALA A 696 28.09 -36.57 30.43
N ASP A 697 27.59 -37.78 30.22
CA ASP A 697 28.39 -38.98 30.00
C ASP A 697 29.46 -38.74 28.90
N SER A 698 30.60 -39.41 29.02
CA SER A 698 31.72 -39.27 28.09
C SER A 698 31.30 -39.50 26.64
N ALA A 699 31.53 -38.51 25.77
CA ALA A 699 31.22 -38.61 24.34
C ALA A 699 31.95 -39.80 23.68
N THR A 700 31.21 -40.63 22.94
CA THR A 700 31.79 -41.76 22.20
C THR A 700 32.45 -41.30 20.90
N ALA A 701 33.34 -42.12 20.32
CA ALA A 701 34.00 -41.80 19.05
C ALA A 701 33.00 -41.56 17.89
N THR A 702 31.83 -42.21 17.95
CA THR A 702 30.73 -42.02 17.00
C THR A 702 29.99 -40.69 17.20
N ASP A 703 29.89 -40.20 18.43
CA ASP A 703 29.29 -38.89 18.74
C ASP A 703 30.18 -37.76 18.22
N LEU A 704 31.49 -37.91 18.36
CA LEU A 704 32.49 -36.98 17.82
C LEU A 704 32.47 -36.95 16.28
N LEU A 705 32.37 -38.12 15.62
CA LEU A 705 32.27 -38.21 14.16
C LEU A 705 30.94 -37.67 13.62
N GLY A 706 29.86 -37.81 14.38
CA GLY A 706 28.53 -37.29 14.03
C GLY A 706 28.31 -35.82 14.39
N ALA A 707 29.27 -35.17 15.05
CA ALA A 707 29.10 -33.87 15.70
C ALA A 707 27.82 -33.82 16.57
N SER A 708 27.51 -34.90 17.30
CA SER A 708 26.35 -34.94 18.19
C SER A 708 26.57 -33.95 19.34
N PRO A 709 25.62 -33.04 19.62
CA PRO A 709 25.80 -32.03 20.65
C PRO A 709 25.57 -32.57 22.07
N GLY A 710 25.04 -33.80 22.21
CA GLY A 710 24.63 -34.38 23.49
C GLY A 710 23.43 -33.67 24.12
N GLY A 711 22.62 -34.43 24.86
CA GLY A 711 21.48 -33.92 25.63
C GLY A 711 20.14 -34.57 25.30
N PRO A 712 19.16 -34.51 26.21
CA PRO A 712 17.86 -35.15 25.99
C PRO A 712 17.11 -34.49 24.81
N GLY A 713 16.83 -35.30 23.78
CA GLY A 713 16.08 -34.87 22.58
C GLY A 713 16.90 -34.42 21.39
N THR A 714 18.23 -34.54 21.42
CA THR A 714 19.08 -34.33 20.24
C THR A 714 18.99 -35.53 19.30
N VAL A 715 18.93 -35.29 17.99
CA VAL A 715 18.84 -36.37 16.99
C VAL A 715 20.23 -36.98 16.84
N ASP A 716 20.47 -38.12 17.49
CA ASP A 716 21.74 -38.83 17.39
C ASP A 716 21.94 -39.52 16.04
N GLY A 717 23.13 -39.36 15.44
CA GLY A 717 23.64 -40.18 14.35
C GLY A 717 23.00 -40.02 12.95
N LEU A 718 23.81 -40.33 11.93
CA LEU A 718 23.53 -40.48 10.48
C LEU A 718 22.90 -39.32 9.70
N LEU A 719 22.02 -38.49 10.29
CA LEU A 719 21.35 -37.37 9.60
C LEU A 719 22.32 -36.23 9.25
N LEU A 720 23.31 -35.97 10.11
CA LEU A 720 24.34 -34.94 9.90
C LEU A 720 25.48 -35.39 8.97
N ILE A 721 25.68 -36.71 8.80
CA ILE A 721 26.64 -37.27 7.85
C ILE A 721 26.32 -36.82 6.43
N GLY A 722 25.03 -36.69 6.06
CA GLY A 722 24.63 -36.16 4.75
C GLY A 722 25.11 -34.71 4.51
N ILE A 723 25.13 -33.89 5.56
CA ILE A 723 25.60 -32.49 5.49
C ILE A 723 27.13 -32.44 5.42
N VAL A 724 27.83 -33.29 6.18
CA VAL A 724 29.29 -33.43 6.12
C VAL A 724 29.74 -33.95 4.74
N LEU A 725 29.06 -34.96 4.19
CA LEU A 725 29.34 -35.50 2.85
C LEU A 725 29.02 -34.48 1.75
N ALA A 726 27.96 -33.68 1.90
CA ALA A 726 27.66 -32.59 0.96
C ALA A 726 28.71 -31.46 1.02
N ALA A 727 29.22 -31.13 2.21
CA ALA A 727 30.30 -30.18 2.39
C ALA A 727 31.63 -30.71 1.81
N LEU A 728 31.93 -32.00 2.00
CA LEU A 728 33.10 -32.65 1.41
C LEU A 728 33.01 -32.71 -0.13
N GLY A 729 31.83 -33.02 -0.68
CA GLY A 729 31.57 -33.01 -2.12
C GLY A 729 31.65 -31.61 -2.74
N ALA A 730 31.38 -30.56 -1.97
CA ALA A 730 31.54 -29.17 -2.39
C ALA A 730 32.99 -28.66 -2.31
N LEU A 731 33.85 -29.30 -1.50
CA LEU A 731 35.29 -29.02 -1.38
C LEU A 731 36.13 -29.78 -2.44
N LEU A 732 35.59 -30.85 -3.01
CA LEU A 732 36.22 -31.68 -4.05
C LEU A 732 35.84 -31.26 -5.49
N ARG A 733 35.20 -30.10 -5.67
CA ARG A 733 34.96 -29.39 -6.93
C ARG A 733 35.64 -28.03 -6.89
#